data_AF-A0A917TY85-F1
#
_entry.id   AF-A0A917TY85-F1
#
_cell.length_a   1.000
_cell.length_b   1.000
_cell.length_c   1.000
_cell.angle_alpha   90.00
_cell.angle_beta   90.00
_cell.angle_gamma   90.00
#
_symmetry.space_group_name_H-M   'P 1'
#
loop_
_entity.id
_entity.type
_entity.pdbx_description
1 polymer ?
#
loop_
_entity_poly.entity_id
_entity_poly.type
_entity_poly.pdbx_seq_one_letter_code
_entity_poly.pdbx_strand_id
1 'polypeptide(L)'
;MAEPSRQRHRRVRLGRRVVPPPSWTLLGVLGAVLVGVLMVGAYANASFAPDRRQSQGVQHEVPDAVTTGGPIISIADGQHRSYRLPPRTLALTFDDGPDPVWTPEVLRVLDAHQVPATFFVVGSQVARHPDLVRELAAGGHELGVHTFTHPDLTVLPGWRRRMEYAQTQLVIASAAGVRTSLIRFPYSSYAAAIDDLDWPVFGHAGDLGYLSVLNDTDSRDWALPGVDQIVANVTPSGYSGAVTLWHDAGGDRAETVAALDRFIPLMKERGYRFVTVTEGLNLALAEAGVDHRVDAGLAAGPDERWRGRMLIWAVQGADRTLGLLGWLFVAVGVLTIGRSVLLFVLAGRHARRRRAKDWAWGPPVTEPVSVIVPAYNEKEGIAAAVRSLAGGDHPGGIEVIVVDDGSTDGTADIAEGLGLPNVRVVRKPNGGKPSALNTGVALARHELIVMVDGDTVFERDSVRRLVQPFADPQVGAVAGNVKVGNRGGLIAKWQHIEYVIGFNLDRRLYESLRCMSTVPGAIGAFRRQALAYAGGMTDDTLAEDTDITMAIGRAGWKVVYEETARAWTEAPTTLGQLWKQRYRWSYGTMQAMWKHRRSLTDGGASGRFTRRCLLFLSLFGVLLPLLAPVIDLLALYGLFFLDRTATAVAWLVMLGLQMLTAVVAFRLDREKLGVLWVLPLQQFAYRQLMYLVMIQSMVTALTGGRLGWQKLRRTGLTPTQPSAPANSL
;
A
#
# COMPACT_ATOMS: atom_id res chain seq x y z
N MET A 1 51.17 -38.29 -38.15
CA MET A 1 50.19 -37.41 -38.82
C MET A 1 48.80 -37.76 -38.33
N ALA A 2 48.26 -36.97 -37.40
CA ALA A 2 46.84 -36.94 -37.04
C ALA A 2 46.59 -35.61 -36.29
N GLU A 3 45.83 -34.73 -36.92
CA GLU A 3 45.44 -33.41 -36.42
C GLU A 3 44.34 -33.53 -35.35
N PRO A 4 44.37 -32.78 -34.24
CA PRO A 4 43.27 -32.76 -33.29
C PRO A 4 42.19 -31.74 -33.70
N SER A 5 40.95 -32.22 -33.76
CA SER A 5 39.74 -31.48 -34.12
C SER A 5 39.50 -30.27 -33.22
N ARG A 6 39.53 -29.07 -33.81
CA ARG A 6 39.10 -27.81 -33.17
C ARG A 6 37.58 -27.76 -33.07
N GLN A 7 37.01 -28.06 -31.90
CA GLN A 7 35.65 -27.66 -31.58
C GLN A 7 35.59 -26.13 -31.39
N ARG A 8 35.07 -25.43 -32.41
CA ARG A 8 34.73 -24.01 -32.32
C ARG A 8 33.52 -23.84 -31.40
N HIS A 9 33.74 -23.34 -30.18
CA HIS A 9 32.67 -22.73 -29.39
C HIS A 9 32.08 -21.53 -30.16
N ARG A 10 30.92 -21.73 -30.77
CA ARG A 10 30.12 -20.68 -31.39
C ARG A 10 29.60 -19.76 -30.26
N ARG A 11 30.29 -18.64 -30.01
CA ARG A 11 29.75 -17.52 -29.22
C ARG A 11 28.51 -17.00 -29.97
N VAL A 12 27.33 -17.43 -29.54
CA VAL A 12 26.06 -16.85 -29.99
C VAL A 12 26.04 -15.40 -29.49
N ARG A 13 26.29 -14.44 -30.38
CA ARG A 13 25.97 -13.03 -30.14
C ARG A 13 24.45 -12.90 -30.10
N LEU A 14 23.84 -13.18 -28.95
CA LEU A 14 22.46 -12.81 -28.66
C LEU A 14 22.40 -11.27 -28.70
N GLY A 15 21.69 -10.73 -29.69
CA GLY A 15 21.48 -9.30 -29.85
C GLY A 15 20.98 -8.67 -28.55
N ARG A 16 21.50 -7.48 -28.22
CA ARG A 16 21.02 -6.66 -27.09
C ARG A 16 19.54 -6.33 -27.32
N ARG A 17 18.61 -7.13 -26.80
CA ARG A 17 17.23 -6.66 -26.58
C ARG A 17 17.30 -5.66 -25.43
N VAL A 18 17.52 -4.40 -25.80
CA VAL A 18 17.27 -3.26 -24.90
C VAL A 18 15.77 -3.25 -24.69
N VAL A 19 15.32 -3.73 -23.52
CA VAL A 19 13.92 -3.60 -23.16
C VAL A 19 13.65 -2.10 -23.05
N PRO A 20 12.66 -1.56 -23.78
CA PRO A 20 12.30 -0.15 -23.63
C PRO A 20 11.98 0.10 -22.16
N PRO A 21 12.35 1.26 -21.60
CA PRO A 21 12.01 1.59 -20.22
C PRO A 21 10.50 1.36 -20.01
N PRO A 22 10.06 0.93 -18.81
CA PRO A 22 8.63 0.83 -18.51
C PRO A 22 7.98 2.13 -18.95
N SER A 23 6.92 2.04 -19.77
CA SER A 23 6.31 3.25 -20.28
C SER A 23 5.67 3.96 -19.09
N TRP A 24 6.28 5.08 -18.69
CA TRP A 24 5.74 5.95 -17.64
C TRP A 24 4.30 6.35 -17.96
N THR A 25 3.92 6.31 -19.24
CA THR A 25 2.55 6.45 -19.72
C THR A 25 1.62 5.34 -19.22
N LEU A 26 2.00 4.06 -19.29
CA LEU A 26 1.15 2.96 -18.78
C LEU A 26 0.97 3.06 -17.26
N LEU A 27 2.06 3.31 -16.52
CA LEU A 27 1.98 3.51 -15.07
C LEU A 27 1.11 4.73 -14.72
N GLY A 28 1.23 5.81 -15.48
CA GLY A 28 0.37 7.00 -15.34
C GLY A 28 -1.10 6.70 -15.60
N VAL A 29 -1.41 5.92 -16.65
CA VAL A 29 -2.79 5.51 -16.96
C VAL A 29 -3.36 4.61 -15.87
N LEU A 30 -2.62 3.60 -15.42
CA LEU A 30 -3.04 2.72 -14.31
C LEU A 30 -3.26 3.51 -13.02
N GLY A 31 -2.38 4.47 -12.73
CA GLY A 31 -2.54 5.39 -11.60
C GLY A 31 -3.80 6.24 -11.72
N ALA A 32 -4.07 6.82 -12.89
CA ALA A 32 -5.27 7.61 -13.13
C ALA A 32 -6.56 6.79 -13.00
N VAL A 33 -6.56 5.56 -13.50
CA VAL A 33 -7.69 4.61 -13.33
C VAL A 33 -7.91 4.32 -11.85
N LEU A 34 -6.86 4.01 -11.10
CA LEU A 34 -6.96 3.75 -9.66
C LEU A 34 -7.51 4.97 -8.90
N VAL A 35 -7.03 6.18 -9.20
CA VAL A 35 -7.56 7.43 -8.62
C VAL A 35 -9.04 7.59 -8.96
N GLY A 36 -9.44 7.36 -10.21
CA GLY A 36 -10.84 7.43 -10.62
C GLY A 36 -11.73 6.46 -9.83
N VAL A 37 -11.30 5.21 -9.68
CA VAL A 37 -12.00 4.19 -8.88
C VAL A 37 -12.12 4.63 -7.42
N LEU A 38 -11.05 5.18 -6.82
CA LEU A 38 -11.09 5.67 -5.45
C LEU A 38 -12.03 6.89 -5.29
N MET A 39 -12.09 7.78 -6.28
CA MET A 39 -13.03 8.91 -6.26
C MET A 39 -14.49 8.45 -6.35
N VAL A 40 -14.79 7.42 -7.14
CA VAL A 40 -16.12 6.79 -7.16
C VAL A 40 -16.47 6.25 -5.78
N GLY A 41 -15.53 5.56 -5.11
CA GLY A 41 -15.72 5.06 -3.75
C GLY A 41 -15.96 6.18 -2.73
N ALA A 42 -15.19 7.26 -2.80
CA ALA A 42 -15.36 8.42 -1.91
C ALA A 42 -16.71 9.12 -2.13
N TYR A 43 -17.13 9.21 -3.39
CA TYR A 43 -18.44 9.76 -3.76
C TYR A 43 -19.60 8.88 -3.23
N ALA A 44 -19.56 7.58 -3.50
CA ALA A 44 -20.62 6.64 -3.14
C ALA A 44 -20.74 6.38 -1.63
N ASN A 45 -19.74 6.75 -0.84
CA ASN A 45 -19.77 6.69 0.63
C ASN A 45 -20.08 8.04 1.28
N ALA A 46 -20.57 9.01 0.49
CA ALA A 46 -20.96 10.34 0.98
C ALA A 46 -19.85 11.12 1.72
N SER A 47 -18.56 10.83 1.47
CA SER A 47 -17.42 11.43 2.18
C SER A 47 -17.28 12.96 2.05
N PHE A 48 -18.15 13.60 1.25
CA PHE A 48 -18.14 15.03 0.96
C PHE A 48 -19.48 15.73 1.25
N ALA A 49 -20.52 14.98 1.60
CA ALA A 49 -21.86 15.54 1.82
C ALA A 49 -22.06 15.81 3.31
N PRO A 50 -22.62 16.97 3.69
CA PRO A 50 -23.11 17.16 5.05
C PRO A 50 -24.32 16.24 5.26
N ASP A 51 -24.11 15.23 6.10
CA ASP A 51 -25.15 14.32 6.58
C ASP A 51 -25.67 14.81 7.94
N ARG A 52 -26.14 16.07 7.97
CA ARG A 52 -26.76 16.73 9.13
C ARG A 52 -27.68 17.85 8.66
N ARG A 53 -28.89 17.93 9.21
CA ARG A 53 -29.82 19.06 8.99
C ARG A 53 -29.30 20.34 9.67
N GLN A 54 -29.21 21.45 8.93
CA GLN A 54 -29.13 22.79 9.53
C GLN A 54 -30.54 23.27 9.93
N SER A 55 -30.65 23.93 11.08
CA SER A 55 -31.87 24.28 11.84
C SER A 55 -33.14 24.61 11.05
N GLN A 56 -34.31 24.36 11.67
CA GLN A 56 -35.64 24.78 11.19
C GLN A 56 -35.68 26.29 10.89
N GLY A 57 -36.00 26.62 9.64
CA GLY A 57 -36.10 27.97 9.13
C GLY A 57 -37.49 28.59 9.28
N VAL A 58 -37.65 29.75 8.66
CA VAL A 58 -38.92 30.49 8.59
C VAL A 58 -39.76 29.95 7.42
N GLN A 59 -41.10 30.09 7.46
CA GLN A 59 -42.03 29.48 6.50
C GLN A 59 -42.87 30.51 5.70
N HIS A 60 -42.31 31.66 5.33
CA HIS A 60 -43.09 32.72 4.66
C HIS A 60 -43.38 32.42 3.19
N GLU A 61 -42.55 31.62 2.53
CA GLU A 61 -42.61 31.33 1.10
C GLU A 61 -43.32 30.00 0.81
N VAL A 62 -43.60 29.19 1.84
CA VAL A 62 -44.30 27.90 1.71
C VAL A 62 -45.82 28.14 1.69
N PRO A 63 -46.56 27.69 0.65
CA PRO A 63 -48.00 27.86 0.58
C PRO A 63 -48.74 27.14 1.72
N ASP A 64 -49.77 27.78 2.30
CA ASP A 64 -50.61 27.18 3.35
C ASP A 64 -51.24 25.85 2.94
N ALA A 65 -51.59 25.71 1.65
CA ALA A 65 -52.13 24.48 1.07
C ALA A 65 -51.17 23.27 1.17
N VAL A 66 -49.87 23.53 1.39
CA VAL A 66 -48.85 22.52 1.62
C VAL A 66 -48.66 22.27 3.12
N THR A 67 -48.44 23.32 3.91
CA THR A 67 -48.15 23.18 5.36
C THR A 67 -49.33 22.63 6.16
N THR A 68 -50.56 22.96 5.78
CA THR A 68 -51.80 22.44 6.38
C THR A 68 -52.39 21.24 5.63
N GLY A 69 -51.78 20.92 4.50
CA GLY A 69 -52.18 19.91 3.53
C GLY A 69 -51.92 18.47 3.96
N GLY A 70 -51.88 17.57 2.98
CA GLY A 70 -51.48 16.17 3.19
C GLY A 70 -50.01 15.89 2.91
N PRO A 71 -49.51 14.69 3.29
CA PRO A 71 -48.09 14.33 3.17
C PRO A 71 -47.62 14.07 1.72
N ILE A 72 -48.52 13.97 0.74
CA ILE A 72 -48.16 13.74 -0.66
C ILE A 72 -48.30 15.06 -1.41
N ILE A 73 -47.17 15.64 -1.84
CA ILE A 73 -47.10 16.95 -2.47
C ILE A 73 -46.83 16.79 -3.97
N SER A 74 -47.65 17.46 -4.77
CA SER A 74 -47.48 17.62 -6.21
C SER A 74 -47.31 19.09 -6.53
N ILE A 75 -46.19 19.43 -7.16
CA ILE A 75 -45.91 20.76 -7.71
C ILE A 75 -45.77 20.59 -9.22
N ALA A 76 -46.85 20.85 -9.95
CA ALA A 76 -46.89 20.70 -11.40
C ALA A 76 -47.59 21.92 -12.01
N ASP A 77 -47.02 22.46 -13.09
CA ASP A 77 -47.58 23.58 -13.86
C ASP A 77 -47.92 24.81 -12.99
N GLY A 78 -47.11 25.09 -11.96
CA GLY A 78 -47.32 26.20 -11.03
C GLY A 78 -48.48 25.99 -10.03
N GLN A 79 -49.11 24.81 -10.02
CA GLN A 79 -50.10 24.45 -9.01
C GLN A 79 -49.46 23.65 -7.87
N HIS A 80 -49.73 24.07 -6.64
CA HIS A 80 -49.31 23.40 -5.42
C HIS A 80 -50.48 22.61 -4.86
N ARG A 81 -50.43 21.28 -4.96
CA ARG A 81 -51.46 20.39 -4.44
C ARG A 81 -50.86 19.46 -3.40
N SER A 82 -51.66 19.16 -2.37
CA SER A 82 -51.31 18.19 -1.35
C SER A 82 -52.47 17.21 -1.15
N TYR A 83 -52.14 15.95 -0.87
CA TYR A 83 -53.13 14.87 -0.78
C TYR A 83 -52.98 14.09 0.51
N ARG A 84 -54.11 13.73 1.12
CA ARG A 84 -54.21 12.86 2.29
C ARG A 84 -54.77 11.51 1.86
N LEU A 85 -54.32 10.45 2.55
CA LEU A 85 -54.91 9.13 2.35
C LEU A 85 -56.34 9.10 2.89
N PRO A 86 -57.25 8.30 2.28
CA PRO A 86 -58.59 8.12 2.79
C PRO A 86 -58.60 7.56 4.23
N PRO A 87 -59.66 7.81 5.00
CA PRO A 87 -59.82 7.22 6.34
C PRO A 87 -59.58 5.70 6.33
N ARG A 88 -58.97 5.19 7.41
CA ARG A 88 -58.62 3.77 7.58
C ARG A 88 -57.70 3.19 6.49
N THR A 89 -56.84 4.02 5.91
CA THR A 89 -55.82 3.58 4.94
C THR A 89 -54.42 3.89 5.45
N LEU A 90 -53.50 2.91 5.38
CA LEU A 90 -52.10 3.04 5.82
C LEU A 90 -51.13 2.75 4.69
N ALA A 91 -50.19 3.66 4.47
CA ALA A 91 -49.02 3.42 3.63
C ALA A 91 -47.77 3.27 4.51
N LEU A 92 -47.23 2.05 4.58
CA LEU A 92 -45.94 1.80 5.23
C LEU A 92 -44.83 2.28 4.30
N THR A 93 -43.99 3.20 4.78
CA THR A 93 -42.87 3.74 4.00
C THR A 93 -41.55 3.53 4.73
N PHE A 94 -40.53 3.10 4.00
CA PHE A 94 -39.19 2.77 4.53
C PHE A 94 -38.11 3.61 3.87
N ASP A 95 -37.23 4.21 4.67
CA ASP A 95 -36.12 5.03 4.20
C ASP A 95 -34.76 4.35 4.50
N ASP A 96 -33.72 4.86 3.84
CA ASP A 96 -32.28 4.51 3.96
C ASP A 96 -31.81 3.19 3.32
N GLY A 97 -32.70 2.24 3.05
CA GLY A 97 -32.36 0.96 2.44
C GLY A 97 -31.91 1.02 0.96
N PRO A 98 -31.55 -0.12 0.37
CA PRO A 98 -31.55 -1.46 0.98
C PRO A 98 -30.30 -1.74 1.83
N ASP A 99 -30.50 -2.32 3.01
CA ASP A 99 -29.45 -2.91 3.86
C ASP A 99 -29.42 -4.44 3.70
N PRO A 100 -28.24 -5.07 3.59
CA PRO A 100 -28.13 -6.51 3.37
C PRO A 100 -28.57 -7.40 4.54
N VAL A 101 -28.78 -6.82 5.73
CA VAL A 101 -29.22 -7.53 6.94
C VAL A 101 -30.67 -7.19 7.26
N TRP A 102 -31.03 -5.91 7.26
CA TRP A 102 -32.32 -5.45 7.80
C TRP A 102 -33.44 -5.39 6.78
N THR A 103 -33.19 -5.01 5.52
CA THR A 103 -34.22 -5.04 4.46
C THR A 103 -34.83 -6.44 4.29
N PRO A 104 -34.05 -7.55 4.28
CA PRO A 104 -34.63 -8.89 4.26
C PRO A 104 -35.52 -9.24 5.47
N GLU A 105 -35.17 -8.77 6.67
CA GLU A 105 -35.98 -9.02 7.87
C GLU A 105 -37.29 -8.22 7.86
N VAL A 106 -37.27 -6.99 7.36
CA VAL A 106 -38.47 -6.20 7.11
C VAL A 106 -39.36 -6.89 6.08
N LEU A 107 -38.78 -7.30 4.95
CA LEU A 107 -39.49 -8.07 3.90
C LEU A 107 -40.16 -9.31 4.47
N ARG A 108 -39.45 -10.09 5.29
CA ARG A 108 -40.00 -11.29 5.94
C ARG A 108 -41.27 -10.99 6.75
N VAL A 109 -41.30 -9.89 7.50
CA VAL A 109 -42.49 -9.48 8.27
C VAL A 109 -43.61 -9.03 7.34
N LEU A 110 -43.30 -8.22 6.32
CA LEU A 110 -44.28 -7.75 5.35
C LEU A 110 -44.93 -8.92 4.59
N ASP A 111 -44.13 -9.91 4.17
CA ASP A 111 -44.59 -11.13 3.49
C ASP A 111 -45.46 -11.99 4.42
N ALA A 112 -45.03 -12.20 5.66
CA ALA A 112 -45.80 -12.96 6.65
C ALA A 112 -47.19 -12.37 6.89
N HIS A 113 -47.29 -11.04 6.83
CA HIS A 113 -48.57 -10.33 6.94
C HIS A 113 -49.20 -10.00 5.59
N GLN A 114 -48.60 -10.34 4.45
CA GLN A 114 -49.11 -10.00 3.10
C GLN A 114 -49.45 -8.52 2.95
N VAL A 115 -48.55 -7.63 3.38
CA VAL A 115 -48.74 -6.18 3.37
C VAL A 115 -47.82 -5.52 2.33
N PRO A 116 -48.36 -4.73 1.38
CA PRO A 116 -47.53 -3.93 0.51
C PRO A 116 -46.92 -2.74 1.27
N ALA A 117 -45.80 -2.23 0.76
CA ALA A 117 -45.09 -1.10 1.34
C ALA A 117 -44.37 -0.31 0.22
N THR A 118 -43.91 0.90 0.54
CA THR A 118 -43.14 1.75 -0.37
C THR A 118 -41.75 2.01 0.21
N PHE A 119 -40.68 1.70 -0.53
CA PHE A 119 -39.29 1.85 -0.09
C PHE A 119 -38.62 3.01 -0.81
N PHE A 120 -38.25 4.04 -0.08
CA PHE A 120 -37.43 5.15 -0.55
C PHE A 120 -35.96 4.76 -0.41
N VAL A 121 -35.39 4.29 -1.52
CA VAL A 121 -34.06 3.68 -1.52
C VAL A 121 -32.95 4.69 -1.81
N VAL A 122 -31.82 4.54 -1.12
CA VAL A 122 -30.60 5.30 -1.35
C VAL A 122 -29.83 4.69 -2.52
N GLY A 123 -29.61 5.47 -3.57
CA GLY A 123 -29.05 4.97 -4.84
C GLY A 123 -27.68 4.30 -4.71
N SER A 124 -26.81 4.76 -3.81
CA SER A 124 -25.53 4.09 -3.55
C SER A 124 -25.71 2.70 -2.92
N GLN A 125 -26.75 2.49 -2.10
CA GLN A 125 -27.10 1.18 -1.55
C GLN A 125 -27.76 0.29 -2.60
N VAL A 126 -28.63 0.84 -3.45
CA VAL A 126 -29.14 0.12 -4.64
C VAL A 126 -27.98 -0.37 -5.52
N ALA A 127 -26.93 0.44 -5.69
CA ALA A 127 -25.77 0.05 -6.48
C ALA A 127 -24.97 -1.10 -5.86
N ARG A 128 -24.93 -1.18 -4.51
CA ARG A 128 -24.28 -2.26 -3.78
C ARG A 128 -25.12 -3.53 -3.74
N HIS A 129 -26.44 -3.38 -3.61
CA HIS A 129 -27.39 -4.47 -3.40
C HIS A 129 -28.55 -4.46 -4.41
N PRO A 130 -28.27 -4.50 -5.73
CA PRO A 130 -29.32 -4.41 -6.75
C PRO A 130 -30.26 -5.62 -6.75
N ASP A 131 -29.82 -6.74 -6.20
CA ASP A 131 -30.64 -7.95 -6.09
C ASP A 131 -31.77 -7.80 -5.07
N LEU A 132 -31.53 -7.12 -3.94
CA LEU A 132 -32.56 -6.82 -2.94
C LEU A 132 -33.63 -5.87 -3.50
N VAL A 133 -33.23 -4.89 -4.31
CA VAL A 133 -34.20 -3.99 -4.97
C VAL A 133 -35.06 -4.73 -5.99
N ARG A 134 -34.50 -5.74 -6.67
CA ARG A 134 -35.27 -6.62 -7.54
C ARG A 134 -36.27 -7.47 -6.77
N GLU A 135 -35.86 -7.97 -5.60
CA GLU A 135 -36.73 -8.74 -4.69
C GLU A 135 -37.88 -7.87 -4.15
N LEU A 136 -37.58 -6.66 -3.68
CA LEU A 136 -38.59 -5.68 -3.26
C LEU A 136 -39.65 -5.45 -4.35
N ALA A 137 -39.20 -5.15 -5.57
CA ALA A 137 -40.11 -4.92 -6.70
C ALA A 137 -40.90 -6.19 -7.10
N ALA A 138 -40.27 -7.37 -7.06
CA ALA A 138 -40.92 -8.63 -7.37
C ALA A 138 -41.96 -9.05 -6.31
N GLY A 139 -41.76 -8.66 -5.05
CA GLY A 139 -42.71 -8.83 -3.94
C GLY A 139 -43.93 -7.91 -3.99
N GLY A 140 -44.00 -7.01 -4.99
CA GLY A 140 -45.11 -6.06 -5.13
C GLY A 140 -44.97 -4.80 -4.28
N HIS A 141 -43.78 -4.56 -3.70
CA HIS A 141 -43.49 -3.30 -3.03
C HIS A 141 -43.15 -2.20 -4.04
N GLU A 142 -43.50 -0.97 -3.68
CA GLU A 142 -43.24 0.21 -4.49
C GLU A 142 -41.86 0.78 -4.16
N LEU A 143 -41.19 1.38 -5.16
CA LEU A 143 -39.89 2.01 -4.99
C LEU A 143 -40.00 3.52 -5.13
N GLY A 144 -39.27 4.27 -4.31
CA GLY A 144 -39.12 5.71 -4.35
C GLY A 144 -37.64 6.12 -4.33
N VAL A 145 -37.36 7.34 -4.76
CA VAL A 145 -36.00 7.91 -4.71
C VAL A 145 -35.74 8.51 -3.32
N HIS A 146 -34.64 8.12 -2.68
CA HIS A 146 -34.12 8.77 -1.46
C HIS A 146 -32.72 9.35 -1.65
N THR A 147 -32.46 9.95 -2.82
CA THR A 147 -31.14 10.45 -3.27
C THR A 147 -30.07 9.37 -3.42
N PHE A 148 -28.91 9.72 -3.98
CA PHE A 148 -27.86 8.73 -4.25
C PHE A 148 -26.93 8.56 -3.05
N THR A 149 -26.57 9.66 -2.39
CA THR A 149 -25.62 9.68 -1.26
C THR A 149 -26.20 10.23 0.05
N HIS A 150 -27.52 10.32 0.19
CA HIS A 150 -28.20 10.84 1.39
C HIS A 150 -27.75 12.26 1.85
N PRO A 151 -27.52 13.27 0.97
CA PRO A 151 -27.12 14.59 1.43
C PRO A 151 -28.31 15.44 1.92
N ASP A 152 -28.03 16.45 2.75
CA ASP A 152 -28.95 17.61 2.87
C ASP A 152 -28.97 18.38 1.53
N LEU A 153 -30.14 18.45 0.88
CA LEU A 153 -30.31 19.03 -0.44
C LEU A 153 -30.40 20.56 -0.43
N THR A 154 -30.70 21.18 0.72
CA THR A 154 -30.86 22.63 0.86
C THR A 154 -29.53 23.36 0.60
N VAL A 155 -28.41 22.73 0.97
CA VAL A 155 -27.05 23.25 0.82
C VAL A 155 -26.38 22.90 -0.51
N LEU A 156 -27.06 22.13 -1.37
CA LEU A 156 -26.51 21.67 -2.64
C LEU A 156 -26.95 22.54 -3.83
N PRO A 157 -26.06 22.83 -4.80
CA PRO A 157 -26.45 23.52 -6.03
C PRO A 157 -27.38 22.64 -6.88
N GLY A 158 -28.27 23.27 -7.66
CA GLY A 158 -29.32 22.57 -8.42
C GLY A 158 -28.81 21.48 -9.37
N TRP A 159 -27.64 21.64 -10.00
CA TRP A 159 -27.05 20.59 -10.84
C TRP A 159 -26.68 19.34 -10.05
N ARG A 160 -26.19 19.50 -8.80
CA ARG A 160 -25.83 18.37 -7.94
C ARG A 160 -27.07 17.66 -7.41
N ARG A 161 -28.10 18.41 -7.03
CA ARG A 161 -29.43 17.85 -6.69
C ARG A 161 -29.98 16.97 -7.82
N ARG A 162 -29.91 17.45 -9.08
CA ARG A 162 -30.32 16.63 -10.25
C ARG A 162 -29.54 15.32 -10.37
N MET A 163 -28.23 15.35 -10.09
CA MET A 163 -27.42 14.13 -10.13
C MET A 163 -27.86 13.11 -9.07
N GLU A 164 -28.15 13.55 -7.84
CA GLU A 164 -28.64 12.67 -6.77
C GLU A 164 -29.90 11.90 -7.20
N TYR A 165 -30.86 12.59 -7.82
CA TYR A 165 -32.12 11.99 -8.23
C TYR A 165 -31.91 11.08 -9.45
N ALA A 166 -31.22 11.60 -10.48
CA ALA A 166 -31.02 10.90 -11.73
C ALA A 166 -30.20 9.63 -11.56
N GLN A 167 -29.15 9.65 -10.74
CA GLN A 167 -28.33 8.46 -10.49
C GLN A 167 -29.11 7.37 -9.75
N THR A 168 -29.92 7.76 -8.76
CA THR A 168 -30.79 6.84 -8.02
C THR A 168 -31.81 6.20 -8.95
N GLN A 169 -32.43 6.98 -9.82
CA GLN A 169 -33.32 6.44 -10.86
C GLN A 169 -32.62 5.45 -11.80
N LEU A 170 -31.40 5.76 -12.26
CA LEU A 170 -30.67 4.87 -13.15
C LEU A 170 -30.38 3.52 -12.50
N VAL A 171 -29.99 3.51 -11.22
CA VAL A 171 -29.72 2.24 -10.53
C VAL A 171 -31.00 1.47 -10.20
N ILE A 172 -32.11 2.14 -9.86
CA ILE A 172 -33.44 1.50 -9.71
C ILE A 172 -33.88 0.89 -11.05
N ALA A 173 -33.78 1.65 -12.14
CA ALA A 173 -34.09 1.19 -13.49
C ALA A 173 -33.29 -0.06 -13.85
N SER A 174 -31.98 -0.07 -13.58
CA SER A 174 -31.15 -1.25 -13.84
C SER A 174 -31.44 -2.43 -12.91
N ALA A 175 -31.81 -2.19 -11.66
CA ALA A 175 -32.01 -3.24 -10.66
C ALA A 175 -33.38 -3.95 -10.81
N ALA A 176 -34.45 -3.15 -10.89
CA ALA A 176 -35.84 -3.59 -10.88
C ALA A 176 -36.57 -3.41 -12.23
N GLY A 177 -35.97 -2.72 -13.20
CA GLY A 177 -36.60 -2.51 -14.52
C GLY A 177 -37.70 -1.45 -14.55
N VAL A 178 -37.81 -0.64 -13.49
CA VAL A 178 -38.86 0.37 -13.32
C VAL A 178 -38.27 1.76 -13.11
N ARG A 179 -39.06 2.77 -13.40
CA ARG A 179 -38.80 4.18 -13.10
C ARG A 179 -39.92 4.71 -12.21
N THR A 180 -39.58 5.27 -11.06
CA THR A 180 -40.57 5.79 -10.09
C THR A 180 -40.80 7.29 -10.26
N SER A 181 -41.99 7.77 -9.91
CA SER A 181 -42.29 9.20 -9.78
C SER A 181 -42.21 9.68 -8.33
N LEU A 182 -41.95 8.79 -7.37
CA LEU A 182 -41.91 9.13 -5.95
C LEU A 182 -40.52 9.56 -5.52
N ILE A 183 -40.46 10.63 -4.72
CA ILE A 183 -39.24 11.07 -4.05
C ILE A 183 -39.53 11.42 -2.59
N ARG A 184 -38.60 11.08 -1.71
CA ARG A 184 -38.56 11.59 -0.34
C ARG A 184 -37.16 12.11 -0.09
N PHE A 185 -37.07 13.32 0.45
CA PHE A 185 -35.78 13.94 0.71
C PHE A 185 -35.23 13.51 2.08
N PRO A 186 -33.91 13.26 2.19
CA PRO A 186 -33.26 13.13 3.49
C PRO A 186 -33.65 14.28 4.42
N TYR A 187 -33.85 13.99 5.70
CA TYR A 187 -34.21 14.97 6.75
C TYR A 187 -35.59 15.64 6.61
N SER A 188 -36.39 15.26 5.60
CA SER A 188 -37.78 15.71 5.48
C SER A 188 -38.68 14.85 6.36
N SER A 189 -39.65 15.49 7.03
CA SER A 189 -40.56 14.80 7.96
C SER A 189 -42.01 15.11 7.62
N TYR A 190 -42.61 16.08 8.32
CA TYR A 190 -44.01 16.46 8.14
C TYR A 190 -44.14 17.58 7.11
N ALA A 191 -45.28 17.66 6.41
CA ALA A 191 -45.57 18.78 5.52
C ALA A 191 -45.56 20.14 6.24
N ALA A 192 -45.99 20.16 7.50
CA ALA A 192 -45.93 21.34 8.36
C ALA A 192 -44.50 21.74 8.79
N ALA A 193 -43.49 20.89 8.55
CA ALA A 193 -42.10 21.13 8.90
C ALA A 193 -41.23 21.59 7.72
N ILE A 194 -41.83 21.79 6.53
CA ILE A 194 -41.17 22.38 5.36
C ILE A 194 -40.97 23.87 5.62
N ASP A 195 -39.77 24.37 5.35
CA ASP A 195 -39.44 25.79 5.47
C ASP A 195 -39.02 26.42 4.13
N ASP A 196 -38.69 27.72 4.16
CA ASP A 196 -38.30 28.50 2.98
C ASP A 196 -36.99 27.99 2.34
N LEU A 197 -36.16 27.24 3.08
CA LEU A 197 -34.94 26.60 2.52
C LEU A 197 -35.28 25.31 1.80
N ASP A 198 -36.25 24.55 2.32
CA ASP A 198 -36.75 23.32 1.72
C ASP A 198 -37.54 23.60 0.44
N TRP A 199 -38.38 24.63 0.42
CA TRP A 199 -39.37 24.87 -0.64
C TRP A 199 -38.82 24.87 -2.08
N PRO A 200 -37.67 25.52 -2.39
CA PRO A 200 -37.07 25.45 -3.71
C PRO A 200 -36.63 24.04 -4.13
N VAL A 201 -36.31 23.16 -3.17
CA VAL A 201 -35.94 21.75 -3.43
C VAL A 201 -37.16 20.97 -3.90
N PHE A 202 -38.31 21.16 -3.24
CA PHE A 202 -39.60 20.56 -3.63
C PHE A 202 -40.05 21.06 -5.00
N GLY A 203 -39.98 22.38 -5.25
CA GLY A 203 -40.33 22.97 -6.55
C GLY A 203 -39.52 22.38 -7.70
N HIS A 204 -38.19 22.31 -7.55
CA HIS A 204 -37.31 21.73 -8.56
C HIS A 204 -37.53 20.23 -8.79
N ALA A 205 -37.94 19.47 -7.77
CA ALA A 205 -38.32 18.06 -7.99
C ALA A 205 -39.68 17.94 -8.71
N GLY A 206 -40.62 18.84 -8.41
CA GLY A 206 -41.89 18.98 -9.13
C GLY A 206 -41.69 19.28 -10.62
N ASP A 207 -40.78 20.20 -10.95
CA ASP A 207 -40.39 20.52 -12.35
C ASP A 207 -39.84 19.30 -13.12
N LEU A 208 -39.29 18.32 -12.38
CA LEU A 208 -38.76 17.07 -12.93
C LEU A 208 -39.81 15.94 -12.95
N GLY A 209 -41.04 16.23 -12.52
CA GLY A 209 -42.18 15.31 -12.50
C GLY A 209 -42.23 14.39 -11.28
N TYR A 210 -41.54 14.72 -10.18
CA TYR A 210 -41.63 13.93 -8.95
C TYR A 210 -42.80 14.36 -8.06
N LEU A 211 -43.44 13.37 -7.44
CA LEU A 211 -44.31 13.51 -6.29
C LEU A 211 -43.48 13.40 -5.02
N SER A 212 -43.48 14.46 -4.22
CA SER A 212 -42.73 14.49 -2.96
C SER A 212 -43.58 13.87 -1.85
N VAL A 213 -43.04 12.85 -1.17
CA VAL A 213 -43.75 12.07 -0.17
C VAL A 213 -43.13 12.30 1.20
N LEU A 214 -43.95 12.78 2.13
CA LEU A 214 -43.63 13.04 3.52
C LEU A 214 -44.35 12.02 4.41
N ASN A 215 -44.44 12.27 5.71
CA ASN A 215 -45.13 11.40 6.64
C ASN A 215 -46.14 12.15 7.53
N ASP A 216 -47.21 11.46 7.91
CA ASP A 216 -48.15 11.92 8.95
C ASP A 216 -47.68 11.47 10.34
N THR A 217 -47.03 10.31 10.42
CA THR A 217 -46.50 9.72 11.66
C THR A 217 -45.08 9.19 11.43
N ASP A 218 -44.24 9.27 12.47
CA ASP A 218 -42.82 8.92 12.42
C ASP A 218 -42.51 7.93 13.54
N SER A 219 -42.03 6.73 13.18
CA SER A 219 -41.65 5.70 14.14
C SER A 219 -40.57 6.15 15.12
N ARG A 220 -39.65 7.02 14.68
CA ARG A 220 -38.40 7.36 15.37
C ARG A 220 -37.57 6.14 15.73
N ASP A 221 -37.72 5.05 14.98
CA ASP A 221 -37.05 3.78 15.21
C ASP A 221 -35.51 3.88 15.10
N TRP A 222 -35.01 4.83 14.30
CA TRP A 222 -33.59 5.18 14.20
C TRP A 222 -32.97 5.56 15.55
N ALA A 223 -33.76 6.07 16.50
CA ALA A 223 -33.31 6.46 17.84
C ALA A 223 -33.35 5.31 18.88
N LEU A 224 -33.82 4.12 18.50
CA LEU A 224 -34.00 2.95 19.37
C LEU A 224 -34.83 3.24 20.65
N PRO A 225 -36.07 3.79 20.52
CA PRO A 225 -36.87 4.19 21.68
C PRO A 225 -37.61 3.03 22.37
N GLY A 226 -37.49 1.79 21.86
CA GLY A 226 -38.23 0.62 22.32
C GLY A 226 -39.50 0.35 21.50
N VAL A 227 -39.83 -0.93 21.36
CA VAL A 227 -40.93 -1.45 20.52
C VAL A 227 -42.29 -0.80 20.84
N ASP A 228 -42.65 -0.67 22.13
CA ASP A 228 -43.93 -0.06 22.54
C ASP A 228 -44.03 1.40 22.08
N GLN A 229 -42.94 2.15 22.21
CA GLN A 229 -42.90 3.55 21.83
C GLN A 229 -42.96 3.71 20.30
N ILE A 230 -42.28 2.83 19.55
CA ILE A 230 -42.37 2.81 18.09
C ILE A 230 -43.83 2.61 17.65
N VAL A 231 -44.49 1.56 18.17
CA VAL A 231 -45.90 1.26 17.85
C VAL A 231 -46.81 2.43 18.21
N ALA A 232 -46.60 3.07 19.36
CA ALA A 232 -47.37 4.23 19.77
C ALA A 232 -47.17 5.43 18.83
N ASN A 233 -45.92 5.69 18.40
CA ASN A 233 -45.59 6.82 17.53
C ASN A 233 -46.22 6.71 16.14
N VAL A 234 -46.26 5.50 15.56
CA VAL A 234 -46.81 5.27 14.21
C VAL A 234 -48.33 5.07 14.18
N THR A 235 -48.98 4.91 15.33
CA THR A 235 -50.43 4.67 15.40
C THR A 235 -51.18 5.99 15.12
N PRO A 236 -51.96 6.09 14.02
CA PRO A 236 -52.68 7.32 13.71
C PRO A 236 -53.75 7.64 14.74
N SER A 237 -54.09 8.94 14.87
CA SER A 237 -55.16 9.36 15.76
C SER A 237 -56.54 9.03 15.16
N GLY A 238 -57.37 8.35 15.96
CA GLY A 238 -58.70 7.94 15.51
C GLY A 238 -58.66 6.95 14.33
N TYR A 239 -59.28 7.35 13.21
CA TYR A 239 -59.41 6.53 11.99
C TYR A 239 -58.88 7.25 10.74
N SER A 240 -58.00 8.24 10.90
CA SER A 240 -57.41 8.96 9.77
C SER A 240 -56.53 8.05 8.92
N GLY A 241 -56.50 8.28 7.61
CA GLY A 241 -55.45 7.69 6.78
C GLY A 241 -54.08 8.27 7.14
N ALA A 242 -53.01 7.49 6.99
CA ALA A 242 -51.67 7.96 7.31
C ALA A 242 -50.57 7.33 6.44
N VAL A 243 -49.58 8.16 6.07
CA VAL A 243 -48.27 7.71 5.60
C VAL A 243 -47.34 7.61 6.81
N THR A 244 -46.83 6.40 7.10
CA THR A 244 -45.99 6.12 8.28
C THR A 244 -44.53 5.97 7.86
N LEU A 245 -43.60 6.66 8.55
CA LEU A 245 -42.16 6.57 8.30
C LEU A 245 -41.47 5.53 9.21
N TRP A 246 -40.68 4.66 8.58
CA TRP A 246 -39.85 3.60 9.17
C TRP A 246 -38.48 3.58 8.50
N HIS A 247 -37.49 2.90 9.09
CA HIS A 247 -36.16 2.73 8.48
C HIS A 247 -35.79 1.26 8.35
N ASP A 248 -35.30 0.85 7.18
CA ASP A 248 -34.78 -0.49 6.93
C ASP A 248 -33.25 -0.53 6.83
N ALA A 249 -32.56 0.57 7.17
CA ALA A 249 -31.11 0.66 7.28
C ALA A 249 -30.70 1.64 8.41
N GLY A 250 -29.46 2.14 8.40
CA GLY A 250 -29.02 3.18 9.36
C GLY A 250 -28.75 2.66 10.78
N GLY A 251 -28.18 1.46 10.92
CA GLY A 251 -27.81 0.85 12.20
C GLY A 251 -28.62 -0.39 12.54
N ASP A 252 -28.70 -0.75 13.83
CA ASP A 252 -29.49 -1.88 14.31
C ASP A 252 -31.00 -1.59 14.16
N ARG A 253 -31.74 -2.45 13.46
CA ARG A 253 -33.20 -2.30 13.21
C ARG A 253 -34.03 -3.42 13.86
N ALA A 254 -33.50 -4.11 14.88
CA ALA A 254 -34.24 -5.18 15.56
C ALA A 254 -35.58 -4.70 16.15
N GLU A 255 -35.59 -3.51 16.76
CA GLU A 255 -36.83 -2.93 17.31
C GLU A 255 -37.85 -2.56 16.23
N THR A 256 -37.40 -2.10 15.07
CA THR A 256 -38.25 -1.83 13.89
C THR A 256 -38.99 -3.10 13.47
N VAL A 257 -38.25 -4.20 13.28
CA VAL A 257 -38.80 -5.49 12.84
C VAL A 257 -39.82 -6.02 13.86
N ALA A 258 -39.50 -5.97 15.15
CA ALA A 258 -40.42 -6.39 16.21
C ALA A 258 -41.67 -5.49 16.32
N ALA A 259 -41.51 -4.18 16.11
CA ALA A 259 -42.63 -3.24 16.12
C ALA A 259 -43.57 -3.45 14.92
N LEU A 260 -43.03 -3.71 13.73
CA LEU A 260 -43.84 -4.04 12.54
C LEU A 260 -44.69 -5.28 12.76
N ASP A 261 -44.09 -6.35 13.31
CA ASP A 261 -44.77 -7.63 13.53
C ASP A 261 -45.94 -7.53 14.51
N ARG A 262 -45.92 -6.51 15.40
CA ARG A 262 -47.03 -6.16 16.29
C ARG A 262 -47.99 -5.13 15.71
N PHE A 263 -47.48 -4.11 15.04
CA PHE A 263 -48.26 -2.99 14.52
C PHE A 263 -49.22 -3.43 13.42
N ILE A 264 -48.76 -4.28 12.50
CA ILE A 264 -49.55 -4.69 11.35
C ILE A 264 -50.84 -5.44 11.78
N PRO A 265 -50.79 -6.49 12.63
CA PRO A 265 -51.99 -7.12 13.15
C PRO A 265 -52.92 -6.15 13.87
N LEU A 266 -52.37 -5.28 14.73
CA LEU A 266 -53.15 -4.32 15.51
C LEU A 266 -53.96 -3.37 14.62
N MET A 267 -53.36 -2.90 13.52
CA MET A 267 -54.05 -2.01 12.59
C MET A 267 -55.07 -2.75 11.72
N LYS A 268 -54.79 -4.00 11.32
CA LYS A 268 -55.77 -4.85 10.64
C LYS A 268 -57.01 -5.10 11.49
N GLU A 269 -56.83 -5.38 12.78
CA GLU A 269 -57.93 -5.53 13.75
C GLU A 269 -58.76 -4.25 13.88
N ARG A 270 -58.12 -3.07 13.76
CA ARG A 270 -58.79 -1.77 13.73
C ARG A 270 -59.44 -1.43 12.38
N GLY A 271 -59.38 -2.33 11.41
CA GLY A 271 -60.01 -2.18 10.10
C GLY A 271 -59.24 -1.31 9.11
N TYR A 272 -57.93 -1.12 9.32
CA TYR A 272 -57.08 -0.41 8.36
C TYR A 272 -56.74 -1.28 7.15
N ARG A 273 -56.79 -0.68 5.96
CA ARG A 273 -56.27 -1.25 4.72
C ARG A 273 -54.84 -0.77 4.50
N PHE A 274 -53.93 -1.70 4.24
CA PHE A 274 -52.56 -1.37 3.85
C PHE A 274 -52.46 -1.22 2.34
N VAL A 275 -51.77 -0.17 1.89
CA VAL A 275 -51.60 0.20 0.48
C VAL A 275 -50.19 0.72 0.23
N THR A 276 -49.76 0.77 -1.03
CA THR A 276 -48.60 1.59 -1.41
C THR A 276 -48.99 3.08 -1.43
N VAL A 277 -48.01 3.98 -1.47
CA VAL A 277 -48.27 5.43 -1.53
C VAL A 277 -49.10 5.78 -2.77
N THR A 278 -48.75 5.25 -3.94
CA THR A 278 -49.49 5.54 -5.17
C THR A 278 -50.90 4.93 -5.18
N GLU A 279 -51.08 3.72 -4.63
CA GLU A 279 -52.42 3.13 -4.49
C GLU A 279 -53.29 3.99 -3.57
N GLY A 280 -52.75 4.42 -2.43
CA GLY A 280 -53.44 5.32 -1.50
C GLY A 280 -53.79 6.68 -2.13
N LEU A 281 -52.88 7.27 -2.91
CA LEU A 281 -53.13 8.50 -3.65
C LEU A 281 -54.27 8.33 -4.67
N ASN A 282 -54.26 7.23 -5.44
CA ASN A 282 -55.30 6.96 -6.42
C ASN A 282 -56.68 6.76 -5.78
N LEU A 283 -56.74 6.18 -4.57
CA LEU A 283 -57.98 6.11 -3.79
C LEU A 283 -58.48 7.52 -3.40
N ALA A 284 -57.59 8.38 -2.92
CA ALA A 284 -57.93 9.77 -2.57
C ALA A 284 -58.41 10.58 -3.79
N LEU A 285 -57.75 10.44 -4.94
CA LEU A 285 -58.15 11.09 -6.19
C LEU A 285 -59.53 10.61 -6.66
N ALA A 286 -59.81 9.30 -6.55
CA ALA A 286 -61.11 8.74 -6.89
C ALA A 286 -62.22 9.27 -5.97
N GLU A 287 -61.99 9.37 -4.65
CA GLU A 287 -62.94 9.98 -3.70
C GLU A 287 -63.20 11.46 -4.01
N ALA A 288 -62.18 12.18 -4.52
CA ALA A 288 -62.30 13.56 -4.96
C ALA A 288 -62.93 13.72 -6.37
N GLY A 289 -63.32 12.62 -7.03
CA GLY A 289 -63.95 12.65 -8.35
C GLY A 289 -62.98 12.97 -9.50
N VAL A 290 -61.69 12.74 -9.33
CA VAL A 290 -60.66 12.98 -10.35
C VAL A 290 -60.43 11.71 -11.17
N ASP A 291 -60.74 11.74 -12.47
CA ASP A 291 -60.67 10.58 -13.39
C ASP A 291 -59.24 10.26 -13.89
N HIS A 292 -58.22 10.76 -13.19
CA HIS A 292 -56.81 10.55 -13.54
C HIS A 292 -56.14 9.62 -12.53
N ARG A 293 -55.47 8.58 -13.03
CA ARG A 293 -54.66 7.66 -12.22
C ARG A 293 -53.19 7.97 -12.37
N VAL A 294 -52.49 7.95 -11.24
CA VAL A 294 -51.04 8.03 -11.16
C VAL A 294 -50.46 6.61 -11.21
N ASP A 295 -49.50 6.37 -12.10
CA ASP A 295 -48.79 5.09 -12.18
C ASP A 295 -47.58 5.08 -11.24
N ALA A 296 -47.48 4.02 -10.43
CA ALA A 296 -46.44 3.82 -9.41
C ALA A 296 -45.03 3.62 -10.01
N GLY A 297 -44.96 3.11 -11.24
CA GLY A 297 -43.70 2.83 -11.92
C GLY A 297 -43.88 2.63 -13.41
N LEU A 298 -43.08 3.34 -14.20
CA LEU A 298 -43.00 3.17 -15.65
C LEU A 298 -41.93 2.14 -16.00
N ALA A 299 -42.15 1.36 -17.06
CA ALA A 299 -41.12 0.43 -17.55
C ALA A 299 -39.87 1.20 -18.01
N ALA A 300 -38.70 0.84 -17.48
CA ALA A 300 -37.46 1.54 -17.78
C ALA A 300 -36.91 1.19 -19.18
N GLY A 301 -36.35 2.20 -19.86
CA GLY A 301 -35.74 2.05 -21.17
C GLY A 301 -34.51 1.12 -21.17
N PRO A 302 -34.16 0.46 -22.29
CA PRO A 302 -32.91 -0.30 -22.40
C PRO A 302 -31.65 0.54 -22.14
N ASP A 303 -31.67 1.82 -22.52
CA ASP A 303 -30.58 2.76 -22.37
C ASP A 303 -30.39 3.20 -20.90
N GLU A 304 -31.48 3.49 -20.19
CA GLU A 304 -31.47 3.79 -18.75
C GLU A 304 -30.91 2.59 -17.97
N ARG A 305 -31.37 1.38 -18.29
CA ARG A 305 -30.88 0.13 -17.69
C ARG A 305 -29.39 -0.09 -17.92
N TRP A 306 -28.90 0.19 -19.13
CA TRP A 306 -27.47 0.07 -19.44
C TRP A 306 -26.61 1.08 -18.67
N ARG A 307 -27.03 2.35 -18.61
CA ARG A 307 -26.33 3.40 -17.86
C ARG A 307 -26.32 3.10 -16.36
N GLY A 308 -27.45 2.65 -15.81
CA GLY A 308 -27.53 2.18 -14.42
C GLY A 308 -26.58 1.03 -14.14
N ARG A 309 -26.49 0.05 -15.04
CA ARG A 309 -25.54 -1.08 -14.90
C ARG A 309 -24.08 -0.63 -14.86
N MET A 310 -23.69 0.35 -15.67
CA MET A 310 -22.34 0.92 -15.61
C MET A 310 -22.07 1.56 -14.24
N LEU A 311 -23.04 2.29 -13.70
CA LEU A 311 -22.92 2.93 -12.39
C LEU A 311 -22.82 1.89 -11.26
N ILE A 312 -23.64 0.83 -11.31
CA ILE A 312 -23.57 -0.32 -10.39
C ILE A 312 -22.15 -0.92 -10.43
N TRP A 313 -21.61 -1.22 -11.62
CA TRP A 313 -20.27 -1.78 -11.75
C TRP A 313 -19.17 -0.85 -11.24
N ALA A 314 -19.32 0.47 -11.44
CA ALA A 314 -18.37 1.45 -10.95
C ALA A 314 -18.34 1.49 -9.41
N VAL A 315 -19.50 1.56 -8.75
CA VAL A 315 -19.61 1.57 -7.28
C VAL A 315 -19.08 0.26 -6.70
N GLN A 316 -19.55 -0.89 -7.20
CA GLN A 316 -19.07 -2.18 -6.69
C GLN A 316 -17.58 -2.41 -6.98
N GLY A 317 -17.07 -1.93 -8.11
CA GLY A 317 -15.65 -1.96 -8.45
C GLY A 317 -14.82 -1.12 -7.47
N ALA A 318 -15.32 0.05 -7.09
CA ALA A 318 -14.69 0.90 -6.09
C ALA A 318 -14.68 0.24 -4.71
N ASP A 319 -15.81 -0.29 -4.24
CA ASP A 319 -15.89 -0.94 -2.93
C ASP A 319 -14.99 -2.19 -2.85
N ARG A 320 -14.98 -3.04 -3.89
CA ARG A 320 -14.06 -4.19 -3.97
C ARG A 320 -12.59 -3.75 -3.97
N THR A 321 -12.27 -2.67 -4.67
CA THR A 321 -10.90 -2.13 -4.70
C THR A 321 -10.49 -1.61 -3.33
N LEU A 322 -11.33 -0.84 -2.65
CA LEU A 322 -11.09 -0.37 -1.29
C LEU A 322 -10.93 -1.54 -0.32
N GLY A 323 -11.78 -2.57 -0.42
CA GLY A 323 -11.66 -3.80 0.37
C GLY A 323 -10.33 -4.53 0.12
N LEU A 324 -9.92 -4.67 -1.14
CA LEU A 324 -8.61 -5.26 -1.48
C LEU A 324 -7.45 -4.44 -0.91
N LEU A 325 -7.48 -3.11 -1.03
CA LEU A 325 -6.46 -2.23 -0.46
C LEU A 325 -6.41 -2.36 1.07
N GLY A 326 -7.57 -2.47 1.73
CA GLY A 326 -7.66 -2.73 3.18
C GLY A 326 -7.01 -4.06 3.57
N TRP A 327 -7.30 -5.15 2.85
CA TRP A 327 -6.64 -6.45 3.07
C TRP A 327 -5.13 -6.40 2.82
N LEU A 328 -4.70 -5.73 1.75
CA LEU A 328 -3.28 -5.54 1.45
C LEU A 328 -2.58 -4.72 2.54
N PHE A 329 -3.23 -3.69 3.07
CA PHE A 329 -2.72 -2.90 4.19
C PHE A 329 -2.51 -3.74 5.43
N VAL A 330 -3.49 -4.58 5.80
CA VAL A 330 -3.35 -5.53 6.92
C VAL A 330 -2.20 -6.50 6.66
N ALA A 331 -2.11 -7.07 5.44
CA ALA A 331 -1.03 -8.00 5.08
C ALA A 331 0.36 -7.34 5.18
N VAL A 332 0.50 -6.12 4.67
CA VAL A 332 1.74 -5.33 4.76
C VAL A 332 2.07 -5.00 6.23
N GLY A 333 1.07 -4.64 7.03
CA GLY A 333 1.22 -4.41 8.46
C GLY A 333 1.74 -5.64 9.20
N VAL A 334 1.12 -6.80 8.96
CA VAL A 334 1.56 -8.10 9.53
C VAL A 334 2.98 -8.45 9.11
N LEU A 335 3.32 -8.31 7.81
CA LEU A 335 4.68 -8.57 7.33
C LEU A 335 5.71 -7.62 7.95
N THR A 336 5.37 -6.34 8.09
CA THR A 336 6.25 -5.32 8.68
C THR A 336 6.49 -5.60 10.16
N ILE A 337 5.42 -5.82 10.93
CA ILE A 337 5.51 -6.15 12.36
C ILE A 337 6.26 -7.47 12.56
N GLY A 338 5.92 -8.51 11.79
CA GLY A 338 6.60 -9.80 11.83
C GLY A 338 8.09 -9.70 11.53
N ARG A 339 8.47 -8.92 10.52
CA ARG A 339 9.88 -8.62 10.21
C ARG A 339 10.56 -7.90 11.38
N SER A 340 9.94 -6.85 11.93
CA SER A 340 10.51 -6.09 13.05
C SER A 340 10.70 -6.96 14.29
N VAL A 341 9.73 -7.80 14.65
CA VAL A 341 9.85 -8.75 15.76
C VAL A 341 10.99 -9.73 15.53
N LEU A 342 11.05 -10.36 14.35
CA LEU A 342 12.12 -11.29 13.98
C LEU A 342 13.50 -10.62 14.08
N LEU A 343 13.59 -9.39 13.58
CA LEU A 343 14.79 -8.58 13.61
C LEU A 343 15.20 -8.23 15.05
N PHE A 344 14.29 -7.76 15.90
CA PHE A 344 14.60 -7.43 17.30
C PHE A 344 15.06 -8.65 18.10
N VAL A 345 14.37 -9.78 17.93
CA VAL A 345 14.70 -11.02 18.63
C VAL A 345 16.05 -11.56 18.17
N LEU A 346 16.25 -11.75 16.86
CA LEU A 346 17.44 -12.41 16.34
C LEU A 346 18.68 -11.50 16.36
N ALA A 347 18.55 -10.22 16.00
CA ALA A 347 19.67 -9.29 16.11
C ALA A 347 20.04 -9.02 17.58
N GLY A 348 19.05 -8.93 18.48
CA GLY A 348 19.30 -8.78 19.91
C GLY A 348 19.98 -10.00 20.53
N ARG A 349 19.60 -11.22 20.11
CA ARG A 349 20.25 -12.47 20.54
C ARG A 349 21.67 -12.57 19.99
N HIS A 350 21.86 -12.23 18.72
CA HIS A 350 23.18 -12.20 18.09
C HIS A 350 24.10 -11.20 18.80
N ALA A 351 23.65 -9.96 19.04
CA ALA A 351 24.44 -8.95 19.72
C ALA A 351 24.80 -9.35 21.16
N ARG A 352 23.86 -9.95 21.92
CA ARG A 352 24.14 -10.47 23.26
C ARG A 352 25.21 -11.56 23.25
N ARG A 353 25.16 -12.48 22.29
CA ARG A 353 26.18 -13.54 22.13
C ARG A 353 27.56 -12.97 21.78
N ARG A 354 27.63 -12.05 20.82
CA ARG A 354 28.90 -11.44 20.38
C ARG A 354 29.56 -10.54 21.42
N ARG A 355 28.79 -10.02 22.37
CA ARG A 355 29.26 -9.10 23.42
C ARG A 355 29.49 -9.78 24.77
N ALA A 356 29.28 -11.09 24.86
CA ALA A 356 29.61 -11.82 26.07
C ALA A 356 31.13 -11.73 26.31
N LYS A 357 31.56 -11.62 27.57
CA LYS A 357 32.98 -11.38 27.91
C LYS A 357 33.90 -12.52 27.48
N ASP A 358 33.34 -13.73 27.43
CA ASP A 358 33.97 -14.99 27.06
C ASP A 358 33.84 -15.30 25.56
N TRP A 359 33.18 -14.43 24.78
CA TRP A 359 33.01 -14.66 23.35
C TRP A 359 34.33 -14.42 22.60
N ALA A 360 34.74 -15.41 21.80
CA ALA A 360 35.79 -15.32 20.81
C ALA A 360 35.45 -16.20 19.60
N TRP A 361 36.01 -15.90 18.43
CA TRP A 361 35.89 -16.76 17.25
C TRP A 361 36.71 -18.06 17.38
N GLY A 362 37.76 -18.03 18.19
CA GLY A 362 38.78 -19.07 18.33
C GLY A 362 40.13 -18.41 18.60
N PRO A 363 41.24 -19.13 18.37
CA PRO A 363 42.58 -18.53 18.40
C PRO A 363 42.68 -17.34 17.44
N PRO A 364 43.44 -16.28 17.78
CA PRO A 364 43.63 -15.15 16.89
C PRO A 364 44.19 -15.58 15.54
N VAL A 365 43.55 -15.10 14.47
CA VAL A 365 44.00 -15.33 13.09
C VAL A 365 45.08 -14.30 12.80
N THR A 366 46.32 -14.75 12.60
CA THR A 366 47.51 -13.90 12.40
C THR A 366 48.24 -14.18 11.10
N GLU A 367 47.74 -15.09 10.27
CA GLU A 367 48.29 -15.41 8.96
C GLU A 367 48.22 -14.19 8.03
N PRO A 368 49.20 -13.99 7.13
CA PRO A 368 49.19 -12.88 6.17
C PRO A 368 47.94 -12.91 5.27
N VAL A 369 47.56 -11.73 4.77
CA VAL A 369 46.31 -11.52 4.01
C VAL A 369 46.59 -10.81 2.70
N SER A 370 45.94 -11.25 1.61
CA SER A 370 45.98 -10.55 0.32
C SER A 370 44.70 -9.73 0.13
N VAL A 371 44.85 -8.42 -0.04
CA VAL A 371 43.77 -7.45 -0.29
C VAL A 371 43.74 -7.11 -1.78
N ILE A 372 42.58 -7.26 -2.42
CA ILE A 372 42.38 -7.00 -3.84
C ILE A 372 41.55 -5.73 -3.99
N VAL A 373 42.07 -4.78 -4.75
CA VAL A 373 41.43 -3.50 -5.07
C VAL A 373 41.18 -3.44 -6.59
N PRO A 374 39.97 -3.78 -7.09
CA PRO A 374 39.65 -3.57 -8.49
C PRO A 374 39.46 -2.07 -8.75
N ALA A 375 40.11 -1.54 -9.78
CA ALA A 375 40.08 -0.12 -10.10
C ALA A 375 39.70 0.12 -11.56
N TYR A 376 38.73 0.99 -11.80
CA TYR A 376 38.41 1.49 -13.14
C TYR A 376 37.92 2.93 -13.07
N ASN A 377 38.77 3.86 -13.48
CA ASN A 377 38.53 5.31 -13.40
C ASN A 377 38.19 5.79 -11.97
N GLU A 378 39.08 5.49 -11.04
CA GLU A 378 38.99 5.71 -9.59
C GLU A 378 39.95 6.81 -9.10
N LYS A 379 40.43 7.70 -9.99
CA LYS A 379 41.51 8.66 -9.67
C LYS A 379 41.29 9.50 -8.40
N GLU A 380 40.03 9.82 -8.08
CA GLU A 380 39.66 10.65 -6.92
C GLU A 380 39.73 9.89 -5.59
N GLY A 381 39.59 8.55 -5.59
CA GLY A 381 39.50 7.72 -4.39
C GLY A 381 40.70 6.80 -4.16
N ILE A 382 41.36 6.37 -5.24
CA ILE A 382 42.31 5.25 -5.20
C ILE A 382 43.49 5.48 -4.24
N ALA A 383 44.01 6.71 -4.17
CA ALA A 383 45.15 7.03 -3.32
C ALA A 383 44.81 6.90 -1.83
N ALA A 384 43.61 7.33 -1.42
CA ALA A 384 43.16 7.23 -0.03
C ALA A 384 42.87 5.77 0.35
N ALA A 385 42.20 5.04 -0.54
CA ALA A 385 41.90 3.62 -0.36
C ALA A 385 43.18 2.79 -0.17
N VAL A 386 44.13 2.88 -1.12
CA VAL A 386 45.37 2.10 -1.08
C VAL A 386 46.23 2.43 0.14
N ARG A 387 46.37 3.71 0.51
CA ARG A 387 47.10 4.10 1.74
C ARG A 387 46.47 3.52 3.00
N SER A 388 45.14 3.52 3.10
CA SER A 388 44.43 3.00 4.27
C SER A 388 44.64 1.49 4.45
N LEU A 389 44.68 0.75 3.34
CA LEU A 389 44.88 -0.71 3.34
C LEU A 389 46.33 -1.06 3.64
N ALA A 390 47.27 -0.36 2.99
CA ALA A 390 48.70 -0.59 3.18
C ALA A 390 49.18 -0.24 4.60
N GLY A 391 48.55 0.74 5.25
CA GLY A 391 48.84 1.18 6.62
C GLY A 391 48.12 0.41 7.74
N GLY A 392 47.41 -0.67 7.41
CA GLY A 392 46.69 -1.49 8.40
C GLY A 392 47.61 -2.20 9.41
N ASP A 393 47.08 -2.54 10.59
CA ASP A 393 47.86 -3.09 11.71
C ASP A 393 47.77 -4.62 11.89
N HIS A 394 47.45 -5.36 10.82
CA HIS A 394 47.35 -6.82 10.88
C HIS A 394 48.72 -7.47 11.15
N PRO A 395 48.88 -8.28 12.22
CA PRO A 395 50.19 -8.81 12.64
C PRO A 395 50.90 -9.66 11.58
N GLY A 396 50.15 -10.39 10.75
CA GLY A 396 50.71 -11.24 9.69
C GLY A 396 51.24 -10.47 8.49
N GLY A 397 50.98 -9.17 8.40
CA GLY A 397 51.24 -8.36 7.21
C GLY A 397 50.09 -8.40 6.21
N ILE A 398 50.06 -7.37 5.36
CA ILE A 398 49.01 -7.13 4.37
C ILE A 398 49.68 -6.97 3.01
N GLU A 399 49.35 -7.84 2.05
CA GLU A 399 49.66 -7.66 0.63
C GLU A 399 48.49 -6.91 -0.02
N VAL A 400 48.73 -5.79 -0.68
CA VAL A 400 47.70 -5.06 -1.44
C VAL A 400 47.95 -5.23 -2.93
N ILE A 401 46.96 -5.71 -3.67
CA ILE A 401 46.99 -5.91 -5.11
C ILE A 401 45.95 -4.99 -5.75
N VAL A 402 46.41 -3.92 -6.38
CA VAL A 402 45.56 -3.02 -7.15
C VAL A 402 45.48 -3.55 -8.58
N VAL A 403 44.28 -3.91 -9.03
CA VAL A 403 44.04 -4.40 -10.39
C VAL A 403 43.35 -3.30 -11.19
N ASP A 404 44.12 -2.58 -12.00
CA ASP A 404 43.61 -1.58 -12.92
C ASP A 404 42.99 -2.24 -14.15
N ASP A 405 41.68 -2.12 -14.29
CA ASP A 405 40.87 -2.72 -15.36
C ASP A 405 40.78 -1.80 -16.59
N GLY A 406 41.91 -1.23 -16.99
CA GLY A 406 42.05 -0.39 -18.18
C GLY A 406 41.52 1.02 -17.96
N SER A 407 41.94 1.67 -16.86
CA SER A 407 41.55 3.06 -16.58
C SER A 407 42.15 4.03 -17.61
N THR A 408 41.44 5.13 -17.85
CA THR A 408 41.83 6.17 -18.82
C THR A 408 42.09 7.52 -18.16
N ASP A 409 42.01 7.61 -16.84
CA ASP A 409 42.00 8.86 -16.07
C ASP A 409 43.22 9.02 -15.14
N GLY A 410 44.26 8.19 -15.32
CA GLY A 410 45.48 8.20 -14.52
C GLY A 410 45.41 7.38 -13.22
N THR A 411 44.34 6.62 -12.97
CA THR A 411 44.17 5.79 -11.76
C THR A 411 45.39 4.90 -11.47
N ALA A 412 45.88 4.16 -12.46
CA ALA A 412 47.02 3.27 -12.30
C ALA A 412 48.32 4.03 -11.96
N ASP A 413 48.56 5.16 -12.64
CA ASP A 413 49.75 5.99 -12.41
C ASP A 413 49.77 6.55 -10.97
N ILE A 414 48.60 6.95 -10.46
CA ILE A 414 48.44 7.40 -9.07
C ILE A 414 48.76 6.27 -8.09
N ALA A 415 48.24 5.06 -8.32
CA ALA A 415 48.46 3.92 -7.44
C ALA A 415 49.93 3.47 -7.42
N GLU A 416 50.60 3.45 -8.59
CA GLU A 416 52.02 3.12 -8.71
C GLU A 416 52.91 4.20 -8.07
N GLY A 417 52.56 5.48 -8.26
CA GLY A 417 53.28 6.62 -7.70
C GLY A 417 53.27 6.70 -6.17
N LEU A 418 52.48 5.88 -5.46
CA LEU A 418 52.50 5.81 -4.01
C LEU A 418 53.78 5.16 -3.46
N GLY A 419 54.46 4.29 -4.24
CA GLY A 419 55.74 3.69 -3.85
C GLY A 419 55.71 2.85 -2.55
N LEU A 420 54.55 2.28 -2.20
CA LEU A 420 54.37 1.54 -0.95
C LEU A 420 54.90 0.10 -1.09
N PRO A 421 55.71 -0.40 -0.13
CA PRO A 421 56.45 -1.66 -0.29
C PRO A 421 55.58 -2.91 -0.33
N ASN A 422 54.37 -2.84 0.23
CA ASN A 422 53.40 -3.93 0.27
C ASN A 422 52.26 -3.77 -0.74
N VAL A 423 52.39 -2.87 -1.72
CA VAL A 423 51.41 -2.63 -2.78
C VAL A 423 51.98 -3.09 -4.13
N ARG A 424 51.19 -3.87 -4.86
CA ARG A 424 51.48 -4.29 -6.24
C ARG A 424 50.35 -3.83 -7.16
N VAL A 425 50.68 -3.04 -8.18
CA VAL A 425 49.72 -2.61 -9.20
C VAL A 425 49.82 -3.51 -10.43
N VAL A 426 48.67 -3.92 -10.96
CA VAL A 426 48.54 -4.81 -12.11
C VAL A 426 47.60 -4.14 -13.11
N ARG A 427 48.12 -3.79 -14.28
CA ARG A 427 47.32 -3.22 -15.38
C ARG A 427 46.83 -4.33 -16.30
N LYS A 428 45.55 -4.30 -16.67
CA LYS A 428 44.95 -5.24 -17.62
C LYS A 428 43.94 -4.53 -18.55
N PRO A 429 43.61 -5.11 -19.72
CA PRO A 429 42.49 -4.63 -20.53
C PRO A 429 41.16 -4.72 -19.78
N ASN A 430 40.25 -3.77 -20.02
CA ASN A 430 38.95 -3.73 -19.36
C ASN A 430 38.13 -5.01 -19.62
N GLY A 431 37.79 -5.70 -18.54
CA GLY A 431 36.95 -6.90 -18.55
C GLY A 431 35.79 -6.83 -17.56
N GLY A 432 35.59 -5.68 -16.89
CA GLY A 432 34.63 -5.49 -15.82
C GLY A 432 35.16 -5.92 -14.45
N LYS A 433 34.47 -5.46 -13.40
CA LYS A 433 34.85 -5.71 -12.00
C LYS A 433 35.07 -7.20 -11.65
N PRO A 434 34.22 -8.17 -12.09
CA PRO A 434 34.47 -9.59 -11.84
C PRO A 434 35.80 -10.08 -12.43
N SER A 435 36.17 -9.62 -13.64
CA SER A 435 37.43 -9.96 -14.30
C SER A 435 38.64 -9.42 -13.51
N ALA A 436 38.56 -8.18 -13.04
CA ALA A 436 39.60 -7.56 -12.21
C ALA A 436 39.77 -8.31 -10.87
N LEU A 437 38.66 -8.61 -10.18
CA LEU A 437 38.68 -9.36 -8.92
C LEU A 437 39.30 -10.75 -9.10
N ASN A 438 38.89 -11.52 -10.12
CA ASN A 438 39.46 -12.85 -10.38
C ASN A 438 40.95 -12.79 -10.73
N THR A 439 41.40 -11.75 -11.45
CA THR A 439 42.82 -11.53 -11.73
C THR A 439 43.59 -11.30 -10.43
N GLY A 440 43.05 -10.49 -9.52
CA GLY A 440 43.63 -10.26 -8.19
C GLY A 440 43.70 -11.55 -7.37
N VAL A 441 42.64 -12.38 -7.38
CA VAL A 441 42.60 -13.67 -6.67
C VAL A 441 43.68 -14.61 -7.19
N ALA A 442 43.86 -14.68 -8.51
CA ALA A 442 44.88 -15.53 -9.13
C ALA A 442 46.32 -15.09 -8.77
N LEU A 443 46.54 -13.80 -8.55
CA LEU A 443 47.84 -13.23 -8.20
C LEU A 443 48.13 -13.22 -6.69
N ALA A 444 47.09 -13.35 -5.86
CA ALA A 444 47.20 -13.32 -4.41
C ALA A 444 48.17 -14.39 -3.88
N ARG A 445 48.99 -14.03 -2.90
CA ARG A 445 49.94 -14.96 -2.27
C ARG A 445 49.35 -15.72 -1.10
N HIS A 446 48.29 -15.20 -0.48
CA HIS A 446 47.80 -15.69 0.80
C HIS A 446 46.42 -16.35 0.71
N GLU A 447 46.12 -17.23 1.67
CA GLU A 447 44.88 -18.02 1.71
C GLU A 447 43.64 -17.19 2.03
N LEU A 448 43.81 -16.13 2.82
CA LEU A 448 42.73 -15.19 3.13
C LEU A 448 42.76 -14.04 2.14
N ILE A 449 41.63 -13.85 1.46
CA ILE A 449 41.44 -12.86 0.42
C ILE A 449 40.47 -11.80 0.91
N VAL A 450 40.89 -10.54 0.96
CA VAL A 450 40.02 -9.40 1.21
C VAL A 450 39.74 -8.70 -0.11
N MET A 451 38.49 -8.32 -0.34
CA MET A 451 38.06 -7.54 -1.51
C MET A 451 37.45 -6.23 -1.03
N VAL A 452 37.85 -5.15 -1.68
CA VAL A 452 37.49 -3.77 -1.33
C VAL A 452 37.37 -2.92 -2.57
N ASP A 453 36.33 -2.09 -2.66
CA ASP A 453 36.15 -1.15 -3.77
C ASP A 453 37.23 -0.05 -3.76
N GLY A 454 37.63 0.45 -4.95
CA GLY A 454 38.70 1.45 -5.11
C GLY A 454 38.46 2.82 -4.47
N ASP A 455 37.23 3.08 -4.00
CA ASP A 455 36.80 4.31 -3.36
C ASP A 455 36.63 4.15 -1.83
N THR A 456 37.00 3.00 -1.27
CA THR A 456 36.67 2.63 0.10
C THR A 456 37.90 2.66 1.01
N VAL A 457 37.76 3.34 2.15
CA VAL A 457 38.83 3.58 3.13
C VAL A 457 38.60 2.72 4.38
N PHE A 458 39.59 1.92 4.76
CA PHE A 458 39.49 1.05 5.94
C PHE A 458 40.00 1.76 7.20
N GLU A 459 39.40 1.46 8.36
CA GLU A 459 40.04 1.81 9.64
C GLU A 459 41.30 0.95 9.84
N ARG A 460 42.27 1.47 10.59
CA ARG A 460 43.60 0.87 10.77
C ARG A 460 43.56 -0.61 11.20
N ASP A 461 42.58 -0.99 12.01
CA ASP A 461 42.40 -2.35 12.53
C ASP A 461 41.36 -3.19 11.79
N SER A 462 40.82 -2.68 10.67
CA SER A 462 39.71 -3.34 9.97
C SER A 462 40.10 -4.68 9.38
N VAL A 463 41.24 -4.78 8.70
CA VAL A 463 41.72 -6.07 8.15
C VAL A 463 41.94 -7.07 9.27
N ARG A 464 42.61 -6.65 10.36
CA ARG A 464 42.87 -7.47 11.54
C ARG A 464 41.57 -8.06 12.11
N ARG A 465 40.54 -7.23 12.27
CA ARG A 465 39.23 -7.66 12.79
C ARG A 465 38.49 -8.56 11.80
N LEU A 466 38.47 -8.18 10.52
CA LEU A 466 37.70 -8.83 9.46
C LEU A 466 38.08 -10.31 9.26
N VAL A 467 39.33 -10.68 9.55
CA VAL A 467 39.82 -12.05 9.36
C VAL A 467 39.65 -12.96 10.57
N GLN A 468 39.39 -12.43 11.77
CA GLN A 468 39.22 -13.24 12.98
C GLN A 468 38.15 -14.34 12.87
N PRO A 469 37.02 -14.15 12.14
CA PRO A 469 36.05 -15.22 11.96
C PRO A 469 36.56 -16.49 11.29
N PHE A 470 37.68 -16.43 10.55
CA PHE A 470 38.25 -17.60 9.89
C PHE A 470 38.92 -18.60 10.84
N ALA A 471 39.03 -18.27 12.14
CA ALA A 471 39.36 -19.23 13.18
C ALA A 471 38.36 -20.40 13.21
N ASP A 472 37.11 -20.16 12.83
CA ASP A 472 36.15 -21.24 12.53
C ASP A 472 36.40 -21.78 11.11
N PRO A 473 36.82 -23.04 10.95
CA PRO A 473 37.11 -23.63 9.64
C PRO A 473 35.88 -23.74 8.75
N GLN A 474 34.66 -23.63 9.29
CA GLN A 474 33.43 -23.65 8.50
C GLN A 474 33.09 -22.28 7.90
N VAL A 475 33.81 -21.21 8.26
CA VAL A 475 33.60 -19.87 7.69
C VAL A 475 34.31 -19.77 6.34
N GLY A 476 33.51 -19.52 5.30
CA GLY A 476 33.98 -19.33 3.94
C GLY A 476 34.04 -17.86 3.54
N ALA A 477 33.22 -17.00 4.14
CA ALA A 477 33.20 -15.57 3.87
C ALA A 477 32.75 -14.73 5.07
N VAL A 478 33.23 -13.49 5.12
CA VAL A 478 32.95 -12.51 6.17
C VAL A 478 32.53 -11.19 5.53
N ALA A 479 31.38 -10.68 5.94
CA ALA A 479 30.94 -9.31 5.66
C ALA A 479 31.40 -8.38 6.78
N GLY A 480 32.06 -7.28 6.43
CA GLY A 480 32.34 -6.20 7.37
C GLY A 480 31.23 -5.16 7.45
N ASN A 481 31.47 -4.12 8.25
CA ASN A 481 30.56 -3.02 8.51
C ASN A 481 30.86 -1.83 7.57
N VAL A 482 29.93 -1.53 6.67
CA VAL A 482 30.06 -0.41 5.72
C VAL A 482 29.47 0.85 6.33
N LYS A 483 30.23 1.95 6.29
CA LYS A 483 29.85 3.28 6.78
C LYS A 483 29.88 4.30 5.65
N VAL A 484 28.96 5.26 5.72
CA VAL A 484 28.92 6.40 4.78
C VAL A 484 29.93 7.45 5.23
N GLY A 485 30.91 7.76 4.37
CA GLY A 485 31.95 8.76 4.63
C GLY A 485 31.50 10.21 4.38
N ASN A 486 30.68 10.46 3.37
CA ASN A 486 30.29 11.80 2.93
C ASN A 486 28.89 12.22 3.44
N ARG A 487 28.74 12.48 4.74
CA ARG A 487 27.43 12.72 5.41
C ARG A 487 26.88 14.16 5.30
N GLY A 488 27.38 14.99 4.39
CA GLY A 488 27.05 16.43 4.32
C GLY A 488 25.61 16.75 3.93
N GLY A 489 25.06 16.03 2.94
CA GLY A 489 23.72 16.29 2.38
C GLY A 489 22.60 15.42 2.97
N LEU A 490 21.35 15.81 2.73
CA LEU A 490 20.15 15.07 3.19
C LEU A 490 20.10 13.64 2.63
N ILE A 491 20.44 13.47 1.34
CA ILE A 491 20.49 12.16 0.68
C ILE A 491 21.52 11.23 1.34
N ALA A 492 22.68 11.76 1.72
CA ALA A 492 23.69 10.99 2.43
C ALA A 492 23.27 10.63 3.87
N LYS A 493 22.52 11.51 4.55
CA LYS A 493 21.94 11.23 5.88
C LYS A 493 20.90 10.11 5.80
N TRP A 494 20.01 10.12 4.80
CA TRP A 494 19.06 9.02 4.59
C TRP A 494 19.75 7.69 4.27
N GLN A 495 20.79 7.72 3.44
CA GLN A 495 21.60 6.52 3.18
C GLN A 495 22.35 6.05 4.42
N HIS A 496 22.82 6.96 5.28
CA HIS A 496 23.42 6.57 6.55
C HIS A 496 22.42 5.82 7.45
N ILE A 497 21.18 6.32 7.58
CA ILE A 497 20.11 5.63 8.30
C ILE A 497 19.86 4.25 7.68
N GLU A 498 19.74 4.19 6.35
CA GLU A 498 19.55 2.93 5.65
C GLU A 498 20.70 1.94 5.85
N TYR A 499 21.96 2.37 5.81
CA TYR A 499 23.11 1.46 5.98
C TYR A 499 23.10 0.85 7.39
N VAL A 500 22.76 1.65 8.40
CA VAL A 500 22.67 1.17 9.79
C VAL A 500 21.48 0.21 9.96
N ILE A 501 20.32 0.51 9.39
CA ILE A 501 19.11 -0.33 9.49
C ILE A 501 19.15 -1.51 8.50
N GLY A 502 19.11 -1.21 7.20
CA GLY A 502 18.94 -2.18 6.12
C GLY A 502 20.18 -3.02 5.79
N PHE A 503 21.38 -2.63 6.22
CA PHE A 503 22.58 -3.46 6.02
C PHE A 503 23.07 -4.06 7.33
N ASN A 504 23.41 -3.23 8.31
CA ASN A 504 24.11 -3.72 9.49
C ASN A 504 23.21 -4.50 10.45
N LEU A 505 21.97 -4.06 10.63
CA LEU A 505 21.01 -4.78 11.48
C LEU A 505 20.51 -6.06 10.79
N ASP A 506 20.18 -5.98 9.50
CA ASP A 506 19.74 -7.13 8.71
C ASP A 506 20.84 -8.21 8.60
N ARG A 507 22.13 -7.86 8.54
CA ARG A 507 23.24 -8.83 8.55
C ARG A 507 23.29 -9.72 9.80
N ARG A 508 23.00 -9.16 10.98
CA ARG A 508 22.93 -9.94 12.24
C ARG A 508 21.81 -10.98 12.19
N LEU A 509 20.68 -10.58 11.60
CA LEU A 509 19.53 -11.45 11.37
C LEU A 509 19.88 -12.55 10.34
N TYR A 510 20.48 -12.18 9.21
CA TYR A 510 20.88 -13.10 8.16
C TYR A 510 21.91 -14.15 8.62
N GLU A 511 22.90 -13.74 9.40
CA GLU A 511 23.86 -14.67 9.98
C GLU A 511 23.16 -15.66 10.92
N SER A 512 22.25 -15.19 11.77
CA SER A 512 21.50 -16.03 12.71
C SER A 512 20.66 -17.09 12.01
N LEU A 513 20.10 -16.75 10.84
CA LEU A 513 19.32 -17.66 10.00
C LEU A 513 20.18 -18.53 9.05
N ARG A 514 21.48 -18.24 8.97
CA ARG A 514 22.43 -18.78 7.97
C ARG A 514 21.91 -18.59 6.54
N CYS A 515 21.51 -17.36 6.21
CA CYS A 515 20.97 -17.01 4.89
C CYS A 515 21.51 -15.68 4.35
N MET A 516 22.74 -15.32 4.75
CA MET A 516 23.43 -14.13 4.24
C MET A 516 23.41 -14.10 2.72
N SER A 517 22.78 -13.07 2.15
CA SER A 517 22.63 -12.93 0.71
C SER A 517 23.79 -12.20 0.06
N THR A 518 24.45 -11.30 0.81
CA THR A 518 25.42 -10.36 0.23
C THR A 518 26.53 -10.03 1.23
N VAL A 519 27.76 -10.37 0.88
CA VAL A 519 28.98 -9.77 1.41
C VAL A 519 29.28 -8.54 0.57
N PRO A 520 29.32 -7.32 1.14
CA PRO A 520 29.43 -6.10 0.35
C PRO A 520 30.79 -6.02 -0.35
N GLY A 521 30.81 -5.57 -1.61
CA GLY A 521 32.05 -5.29 -2.34
C GLY A 521 32.99 -4.29 -1.65
N ALA A 522 32.45 -3.40 -0.81
CA ALA A 522 33.22 -2.42 -0.05
C ALA A 522 34.06 -3.03 1.10
N ILE A 523 33.65 -4.16 1.70
CA ILE A 523 34.39 -4.81 2.79
C ILE A 523 33.98 -6.28 2.92
N GLY A 524 34.67 -7.14 2.18
CA GLY A 524 34.46 -8.58 2.21
C GLY A 524 35.76 -9.33 2.39
N ALA A 525 35.75 -10.39 3.18
CA ALA A 525 36.86 -11.35 3.24
C ALA A 525 36.38 -12.76 2.92
N PHE A 526 37.26 -13.55 2.33
CA PHE A 526 36.94 -14.86 1.80
C PHE A 526 38.10 -15.83 2.02
N ARG A 527 37.75 -17.08 2.31
CA ARG A 527 38.69 -18.19 2.22
C ARG A 527 38.89 -18.53 0.75
N ARG A 528 40.14 -18.60 0.29
CA ARG A 528 40.48 -18.94 -1.11
C ARG A 528 39.77 -20.21 -1.59
N GLN A 529 39.76 -21.26 -0.78
CA GLN A 529 39.05 -22.50 -1.08
C GLN A 529 37.54 -22.31 -1.31
N ALA A 530 36.89 -21.46 -0.52
CA ALA A 530 35.46 -21.18 -0.68
C ALA A 530 35.16 -20.42 -1.98
N LEU A 531 36.02 -19.45 -2.34
CA LEU A 531 35.93 -18.75 -3.64
C LEU A 531 36.14 -19.70 -4.82
N ALA A 532 37.15 -20.56 -4.74
CA ALA A 532 37.45 -21.53 -5.80
C ALA A 532 36.28 -22.50 -6.00
N TYR A 533 35.71 -23.03 -4.90
CA TYR A 533 34.56 -23.92 -4.96
C TYR A 533 33.32 -23.23 -5.55
N ALA A 534 33.13 -21.93 -5.25
CA ALA A 534 32.02 -21.16 -5.78
C ALA A 534 32.21 -20.70 -7.24
N GLY A 535 33.37 -20.97 -7.86
CA GLY A 535 33.67 -20.64 -9.25
C GLY A 535 34.21 -19.22 -9.48
N GLY A 536 34.62 -18.52 -8.41
CA GLY A 536 35.08 -17.12 -8.49
C GLY A 536 33.96 -16.13 -8.82
N MET A 537 34.35 -14.87 -9.09
CA MET A 537 33.39 -13.80 -9.40
C MET A 537 32.87 -13.93 -10.83
N THR A 538 31.57 -14.06 -11.01
CA THR A 538 30.95 -14.16 -12.34
C THR A 538 30.40 -12.81 -12.82
N ASP A 539 30.28 -12.64 -14.13
CA ASP A 539 29.64 -11.49 -14.78
C ASP A 539 28.19 -11.77 -15.21
N ASP A 540 27.60 -12.89 -14.75
CA ASP A 540 26.22 -13.30 -15.06
C ASP A 540 25.16 -12.33 -14.49
N THR A 541 25.51 -11.63 -13.41
CA THR A 541 24.60 -10.73 -12.69
C THR A 541 25.27 -9.37 -12.48
N LEU A 542 24.47 -8.31 -12.31
CA LEU A 542 24.97 -6.97 -11.99
C LEU A 542 25.41 -6.78 -10.53
N ALA A 543 25.16 -7.79 -9.70
CA ALA A 543 25.50 -7.82 -8.27
C ALA A 543 26.37 -9.05 -8.02
N GLU A 544 27.61 -9.00 -8.51
CA GLU A 544 28.58 -10.08 -8.43
C GLU A 544 28.83 -10.54 -6.99
N ASP A 545 28.75 -9.59 -6.05
CA ASP A 545 28.94 -9.76 -4.62
C ASP A 545 27.79 -10.55 -3.96
N THR A 546 26.56 -10.35 -4.43
CA THR A 546 25.38 -11.11 -4.00
C THR A 546 25.40 -12.52 -4.59
N ASP A 547 25.76 -12.64 -5.87
CA ASP A 547 25.84 -13.92 -6.57
C ASP A 547 26.87 -14.87 -5.92
N ILE A 548 28.11 -14.39 -5.72
CA ILE A 548 29.17 -15.18 -5.08
C ILE A 548 28.80 -15.57 -3.64
N THR A 549 28.16 -14.68 -2.90
CA THR A 549 27.74 -14.94 -1.51
C THR A 549 26.72 -16.07 -1.46
N MET A 550 25.74 -16.04 -2.36
CA MET A 550 24.76 -17.13 -2.49
C MET A 550 25.41 -18.46 -2.92
N ALA A 551 26.39 -18.41 -3.83
CA ALA A 551 27.13 -19.60 -4.25
C ALA A 551 27.93 -20.22 -3.08
N ILE A 552 28.61 -19.40 -2.28
CA ILE A 552 29.33 -19.84 -1.07
C ILE A 552 28.37 -20.44 -0.02
N GLY A 553 27.23 -19.78 0.22
CA GLY A 553 26.22 -20.28 1.15
C GLY A 553 25.62 -21.62 0.72
N ARG A 554 25.35 -21.79 -0.59
CA ARG A 554 24.88 -23.05 -1.17
C ARG A 554 25.90 -24.18 -1.06
N ALA A 555 27.19 -23.84 -1.18
CA ALA A 555 28.29 -24.78 -0.98
C ALA A 555 28.42 -25.27 0.48
N GLY A 556 27.62 -24.73 1.41
CA GLY A 556 27.56 -25.17 2.80
C GLY A 556 28.48 -24.42 3.76
N TRP A 557 29.25 -23.44 3.24
CA TRP A 557 30.07 -22.56 4.06
C TRP A 557 29.20 -21.60 4.88
N LYS A 558 29.68 -21.26 6.08
CA LYS A 558 29.12 -20.14 6.84
C LYS A 558 29.59 -18.83 6.22
N VAL A 559 28.64 -17.92 6.04
CA VAL A 559 28.89 -16.51 5.75
C VAL A 559 28.45 -15.72 6.97
N VAL A 560 29.36 -14.94 7.54
CA VAL A 560 29.19 -14.30 8.85
C VAL A 560 29.43 -12.80 8.78
N TYR A 561 29.00 -12.07 9.80
CA TYR A 561 29.13 -10.63 9.91
C TYR A 561 30.08 -10.25 11.04
N GLU A 562 31.09 -9.43 10.73
CA GLU A 562 32.02 -8.87 11.71
C GLU A 562 31.73 -7.38 11.91
N GLU A 563 30.98 -7.07 12.97
CA GLU A 563 30.46 -5.71 13.23
C GLU A 563 31.54 -4.67 13.50
N THR A 564 32.73 -5.11 13.93
CA THR A 564 33.82 -4.23 14.36
C THR A 564 34.80 -3.88 13.25
N ALA A 565 34.80 -4.61 12.12
CA ALA A 565 35.62 -4.29 10.96
C ALA A 565 34.91 -3.23 10.10
N ARG A 566 35.44 -2.00 10.04
CA ARG A 566 34.73 -0.83 9.50
C ARG A 566 35.39 -0.25 8.25
N ALA A 567 34.58 -0.03 7.22
CA ALA A 567 35.03 0.61 5.99
C ALA A 567 34.14 1.80 5.63
N TRP A 568 34.75 2.89 5.18
CA TRP A 568 34.11 4.15 4.84
C TRP A 568 34.07 4.30 3.31
N THR A 569 32.87 4.38 2.75
CA THR A 569 32.63 4.50 1.31
C THR A 569 31.89 5.79 0.95
N GLU A 570 32.05 6.23 -0.29
CA GLU A 570 31.35 7.39 -0.83
C GLU A 570 29.93 7.01 -1.27
N ALA A 571 28.92 7.62 -0.64
CA ALA A 571 27.53 7.45 -1.01
C ALA A 571 27.11 8.46 -2.10
N PRO A 572 26.18 8.11 -3.01
CA PRO A 572 25.54 9.04 -3.92
C PRO A 572 25.07 10.35 -3.26
N THR A 573 25.33 11.49 -3.88
CA THR A 573 24.94 12.82 -3.36
C THR A 573 23.72 13.40 -4.06
N THR A 574 23.28 12.80 -5.17
CA THR A 574 22.12 13.23 -5.96
C THR A 574 21.10 12.11 -6.14
N LEU A 575 19.81 12.45 -6.34
CA LEU A 575 18.74 11.48 -6.56
C LEU A 575 18.98 10.62 -7.81
N GLY A 576 19.51 11.20 -8.89
CA GLY A 576 19.79 10.48 -10.13
C GLY A 576 20.92 9.44 -9.97
N GLN A 577 21.96 9.75 -9.20
CA GLN A 577 23.00 8.78 -8.85
C GLN A 577 22.46 7.67 -7.95
N LEU A 578 21.67 8.04 -6.94
CA LEU A 578 21.02 7.10 -6.04
C LEU A 578 20.10 6.15 -6.81
N TRP A 579 19.28 6.66 -7.73
CA TRP A 579 18.41 5.84 -8.58
C TRP A 579 19.19 4.77 -9.35
N LYS A 580 20.24 5.17 -10.07
CA LYS A 580 21.10 4.27 -10.85
C LYS A 580 21.70 3.17 -9.98
N GLN A 581 22.20 3.53 -8.80
CA GLN A 581 22.77 2.57 -7.86
C GLN A 581 21.72 1.58 -7.37
N ARG A 582 20.57 2.08 -6.90
CA ARG A 582 19.51 1.26 -6.30
C ARG A 582 18.83 0.35 -7.30
N TYR A 583 18.67 0.84 -8.52
CA TYR A 583 18.16 0.05 -9.63
C TYR A 583 19.11 -1.10 -9.98
N ARG A 584 20.42 -0.83 -10.08
CA ARG A 584 21.43 -1.88 -10.29
C ARG A 584 21.42 -2.92 -9.17
N TRP A 585 21.35 -2.50 -7.91
CA TRP A 585 21.36 -3.41 -6.75
C TRP A 585 20.09 -4.27 -6.68
N SER A 586 18.92 -3.65 -6.84
CA SER A 586 17.63 -4.34 -6.77
C SER A 586 17.51 -5.34 -7.92
N TYR A 587 17.80 -4.91 -9.15
CA TYR A 587 17.75 -5.79 -10.31
C TYR A 587 18.82 -6.89 -10.26
N GLY A 588 20.06 -6.56 -9.89
CA GLY A 588 21.14 -7.55 -9.72
C GLY A 588 20.83 -8.60 -8.65
N THR A 589 20.20 -8.19 -7.54
CA THR A 589 19.71 -9.13 -6.51
C THR A 589 18.66 -10.08 -7.07
N MET A 590 17.69 -9.57 -7.85
CA MET A 590 16.69 -10.42 -8.51
C MET A 590 17.33 -11.39 -9.53
N GLN A 591 18.37 -10.96 -10.25
CA GLN A 591 19.14 -11.84 -11.14
C GLN A 591 19.84 -12.96 -10.37
N ALA A 592 20.48 -12.65 -9.23
CA ALA A 592 21.11 -13.65 -8.37
C ALA A 592 20.07 -14.62 -7.79
N MET A 593 18.94 -14.11 -7.28
CA MET A 593 17.81 -14.94 -6.82
C MET A 593 17.34 -15.89 -7.93
N TRP A 594 17.19 -15.39 -9.15
CA TRP A 594 16.80 -16.20 -10.29
C TRP A 594 17.85 -17.25 -10.65
N LYS A 595 19.14 -16.87 -10.73
CA LYS A 595 20.25 -17.80 -11.01
C LYS A 595 20.27 -18.97 -10.01
N HIS A 596 20.04 -18.69 -8.73
CA HIS A 596 20.12 -19.69 -7.65
C HIS A 596 18.81 -20.44 -7.36
N ARG A 597 17.68 -20.09 -7.99
CA ARG A 597 16.34 -20.65 -7.72
C ARG A 597 16.23 -22.17 -7.83
N ARG A 598 17.00 -22.79 -8.74
CA ARG A 598 16.93 -24.25 -8.97
C ARG A 598 17.36 -25.06 -7.75
N SER A 599 18.09 -24.46 -6.83
CA SER A 599 18.52 -25.14 -5.58
C SER A 599 17.47 -25.17 -4.49
N LEU A 600 16.26 -24.67 -4.73
CA LEU A 600 15.15 -24.83 -3.79
C LEU A 600 14.83 -26.32 -3.52
N THR A 601 14.99 -27.15 -4.55
CA THR A 601 14.74 -28.61 -4.51
C THR A 601 15.94 -29.42 -4.04
N ASP A 602 17.11 -28.79 -3.83
CA ASP A 602 18.30 -29.50 -3.38
C ASP A 602 18.11 -30.05 -1.96
N GLY A 603 18.76 -31.19 -1.69
CA GLY A 603 18.95 -31.71 -0.34
C GLY A 603 20.07 -30.99 0.42
N GLY A 604 20.24 -31.32 1.70
CA GLY A 604 21.41 -30.90 2.48
C GLY A 604 21.54 -29.40 2.74
N ALA A 605 22.78 -28.90 2.76
CA ALA A 605 23.09 -27.51 3.09
C ALA A 605 22.63 -26.53 2.01
N SER A 606 22.80 -26.88 0.73
CA SER A 606 22.39 -26.08 -0.43
C SER A 606 20.91 -25.71 -0.36
N GLY A 607 20.03 -26.70 -0.29
CA GLY A 607 18.59 -26.43 -0.26
C GLY A 607 18.11 -25.71 1.00
N ARG A 608 18.71 -25.99 2.17
CA ARG A 608 18.37 -25.25 3.41
C ARG A 608 18.74 -23.78 3.31
N PHE A 609 19.93 -23.46 2.80
CA PHE A 609 20.35 -22.09 2.56
C PHE A 609 19.41 -21.41 1.55
N THR A 610 19.20 -22.02 0.38
CA THR A 610 18.40 -21.43 -0.70
C THR A 610 16.95 -21.20 -0.27
N ARG A 611 16.30 -22.15 0.41
CA ARG A 611 14.93 -21.97 0.91
C ARG A 611 14.82 -20.80 1.88
N ARG A 612 15.76 -20.65 2.83
CA ARG A 612 15.74 -19.54 3.79
C ARG A 612 16.06 -18.20 3.15
N CYS A 613 17.13 -18.16 2.34
CA CYS A 613 17.61 -16.94 1.70
C CYS A 613 16.59 -16.40 0.70
N LEU A 614 16.10 -17.25 -0.21
CA LEU A 614 15.12 -16.82 -1.20
C LEU A 614 13.75 -16.51 -0.59
N LEU A 615 13.28 -17.27 0.41
CA LEU A 615 12.04 -16.93 1.11
C LEU A 615 12.15 -15.53 1.74
N PHE A 616 13.24 -15.26 2.45
CA PHE A 616 13.43 -13.98 3.11
C PHE A 616 13.55 -12.83 2.11
N LEU A 617 14.37 -12.97 1.07
CA LEU A 617 14.52 -11.94 0.04
C LEU A 617 13.22 -11.72 -0.76
N SER A 618 12.50 -12.79 -1.10
CA SER A 618 11.20 -12.66 -1.78
C SER A 618 10.17 -11.94 -0.91
N LEU A 619 10.06 -12.28 0.38
CA LEU A 619 9.09 -11.65 1.27
C LEU A 619 9.47 -10.20 1.62
N PHE A 620 10.70 -9.97 2.09
CA PHE A 620 11.08 -8.70 2.70
C PHE A 620 11.94 -7.81 1.80
N GLY A 621 12.64 -8.39 0.82
CA GLY A 621 13.44 -7.65 -0.16
C GLY A 621 12.67 -7.25 -1.41
N VAL A 622 11.60 -7.99 -1.76
CA VAL A 622 10.84 -7.79 -3.01
C VAL A 622 9.36 -7.52 -2.75
N LEU A 623 8.62 -8.47 -2.16
CA LEU A 623 7.17 -8.39 -2.02
C LEU A 623 6.73 -7.24 -1.10
N LEU A 624 7.32 -7.13 0.09
CA LEU A 624 6.96 -6.08 1.04
C LEU A 624 7.19 -4.67 0.46
N PRO A 625 8.35 -4.31 -0.13
CA PRO A 625 8.52 -3.02 -0.80
C PRO A 625 7.58 -2.77 -1.99
N LEU A 626 7.15 -3.80 -2.72
CA LEU A 626 6.19 -3.67 -3.82
C LEU A 626 4.76 -3.42 -3.33
N LEU A 627 4.39 -3.97 -2.18
CA LEU A 627 3.07 -3.79 -1.58
C LEU A 627 2.97 -2.54 -0.69
N ALA A 628 4.09 -2.07 -0.14
CA ALA A 628 4.15 -0.92 0.76
C ALA A 628 3.51 0.39 0.24
N PRO A 629 3.43 0.70 -1.07
CA PRO A 629 2.69 1.87 -1.55
C PRO A 629 1.22 1.93 -1.11
N VAL A 630 0.59 0.79 -0.78
CA VAL A 630 -0.79 0.73 -0.26
C VAL A 630 -0.96 1.56 1.02
N ILE A 631 0.08 1.61 1.86
CA ILE A 631 0.10 2.39 3.09
C ILE A 631 -0.11 3.87 2.79
N ASP A 632 0.67 4.40 1.84
CA ASP A 632 0.68 5.83 1.55
C ASP A 632 -0.59 6.22 0.78
N LEU A 633 -1.07 5.32 -0.09
CA LEU A 633 -2.33 5.50 -0.79
C LEU A 633 -3.52 5.59 0.17
N LEU A 634 -3.62 4.65 1.13
CA LEU A 634 -4.70 4.66 2.12
C LEU A 634 -4.54 5.76 3.16
N ALA A 635 -3.31 6.15 3.52
CA ALA A 635 -3.09 7.30 4.40
C ALA A 635 -3.57 8.59 3.73
N LEU A 636 -3.28 8.78 2.44
CA LEU A 636 -3.77 9.92 1.68
C LEU A 636 -5.30 9.88 1.53
N TYR A 637 -5.84 8.74 1.08
CA TYR A 637 -7.28 8.54 0.94
C TYR A 637 -8.02 8.77 2.26
N GLY A 638 -7.50 8.22 3.36
CA GLY A 638 -8.13 8.32 4.67
C GLY A 638 -8.07 9.72 5.29
N LEU A 639 -7.04 10.51 4.98
CA LEU A 639 -6.96 11.90 5.43
C LEU A 639 -8.06 12.79 4.82
N PHE A 640 -8.49 12.47 3.59
CA PHE A 640 -9.52 13.24 2.89
C PHE A 640 -10.92 12.66 3.05
N PHE A 641 -11.07 11.33 3.04
CA PHE A 641 -12.37 10.67 2.84
C PHE A 641 -12.78 9.69 3.95
N LEU A 642 -11.87 9.28 4.83
CA LEU A 642 -12.17 8.42 5.98
C LEU A 642 -12.01 9.21 7.29
N ASP A 643 -12.05 8.49 8.41
CA ASP A 643 -11.75 9.09 9.71
C ASP A 643 -10.31 9.59 9.76
N ARG A 644 -10.16 10.92 9.79
CA ARG A 644 -8.87 11.60 9.76
C ARG A 644 -8.03 11.27 10.99
N THR A 645 -8.67 11.09 12.15
CA THR A 645 -8.00 10.84 13.42
C THR A 645 -7.43 9.43 13.46
N ALA A 646 -8.22 8.42 13.11
CA ALA A 646 -7.80 7.04 13.01
C ALA A 646 -6.69 6.89 11.95
N THR A 647 -6.82 7.56 10.80
CA THR A 647 -5.81 7.57 9.75
C THR A 647 -4.49 8.16 10.24
N ALA A 648 -4.53 9.33 10.89
CA ALA A 648 -3.35 9.98 11.44
C ALA A 648 -2.68 9.13 12.53
N VAL A 649 -3.46 8.54 13.43
CA VAL A 649 -2.97 7.63 14.48
C VAL A 649 -2.30 6.40 13.87
N ALA A 650 -2.93 5.74 12.90
CA ALA A 650 -2.35 4.58 12.23
C ALA A 650 -1.01 4.90 11.55
N TRP A 651 -0.92 6.05 10.87
CA TRP A 651 0.32 6.53 10.26
C TRP A 651 1.41 6.83 11.30
N LEU A 652 1.06 7.50 12.41
CA LEU A 652 1.97 7.80 13.51
C LEU A 652 2.48 6.54 14.22
N VAL A 653 1.63 5.53 14.41
CA VAL A 653 2.03 4.22 14.99
C VAL A 653 3.09 3.55 14.10
N MET A 654 2.90 3.58 12.79
CA MET A 654 3.86 3.02 11.84
C MET A 654 5.17 3.80 11.82
N LEU A 655 5.11 5.14 11.83
CA LEU A 655 6.30 5.97 11.98
C LEU A 655 7.03 5.67 13.29
N GLY A 656 6.29 5.48 14.39
CA GLY A 656 6.81 5.07 15.68
C GLY A 656 7.55 3.73 15.64
N LEU A 657 6.98 2.71 14.99
CA LEU A 657 7.61 1.41 14.80
C LEU A 657 8.93 1.52 13.99
N GLN A 658 8.93 2.33 12.93
CA GLN A 658 10.15 2.58 12.15
C GLN A 658 11.21 3.33 12.96
N MET A 659 10.80 4.34 13.73
CA MET A 659 11.69 5.08 14.62
C MET A 659 12.29 4.17 15.69
N LEU A 660 11.48 3.30 16.31
CA LEU A 660 11.95 2.29 17.26
C LEU A 660 12.99 1.37 16.61
N THR A 661 12.72 0.90 15.40
CA THR A 661 13.65 0.05 14.64
C THR A 661 14.98 0.76 14.39
N ALA A 662 14.93 2.04 13.99
CA ALA A 662 16.10 2.86 13.79
C ALA A 662 16.90 3.10 15.07
N VAL A 663 16.23 3.43 16.18
CA VAL A 663 16.88 3.63 17.48
C VAL A 663 17.61 2.37 17.93
N VAL A 664 16.98 1.19 17.82
CA VAL A 664 17.62 -0.09 18.14
C VAL A 664 18.83 -0.34 17.24
N ALA A 665 18.72 -0.12 15.92
CA ALA A 665 19.81 -0.27 14.97
C ALA A 665 21.02 0.60 15.35
N PHE A 666 20.78 1.89 15.60
CA PHE A 666 21.82 2.86 15.94
C PHE A 666 22.48 2.55 17.29
N ARG A 667 21.71 2.13 18.29
CA ARG A 667 22.24 1.71 19.60
C ARG A 667 23.12 0.47 19.45
N LEU A 668 22.71 -0.50 18.64
CA LEU A 668 23.51 -1.69 18.36
C LEU A 668 24.81 -1.32 17.64
N ASP A 669 24.78 -0.41 16.68
CA ASP A 669 25.97 -0.01 15.93
C ASP A 669 26.82 1.09 16.59
N ARG A 670 26.40 1.58 17.77
CA ARG A 670 27.00 2.69 18.52
C ARG A 670 27.09 3.99 17.70
N GLU A 671 26.08 4.24 16.87
CA GLU A 671 25.95 5.48 16.08
C GLU A 671 25.17 6.55 16.84
N LYS A 672 25.45 7.82 16.54
CA LYS A 672 24.75 8.96 17.16
C LYS A 672 23.31 9.03 16.66
N LEU A 673 22.35 9.07 17.60
CA LEU A 673 20.91 9.15 17.29
C LEU A 673 20.49 10.48 16.66
N GLY A 674 21.33 11.52 16.73
CA GLY A 674 21.00 12.86 16.25
C GLY A 674 20.63 12.94 14.77
N VAL A 675 20.99 11.97 13.92
CA VAL A 675 20.55 11.97 12.52
C VAL A 675 19.08 11.54 12.35
N LEU A 676 18.49 10.85 13.32
CA LEU A 676 17.17 10.24 13.18
C LEU A 676 16.03 11.27 13.02
N TRP A 677 16.25 12.56 13.29
CA TRP A 677 15.26 13.60 12.99
C TRP A 677 14.91 13.70 11.50
N VAL A 678 15.79 13.23 10.58
CA VAL A 678 15.48 13.19 9.14
C VAL A 678 14.67 11.96 8.71
N LEU A 679 14.42 11.00 9.62
CA LEU A 679 13.68 9.77 9.32
C LEU A 679 12.22 10.02 8.93
N PRO A 680 11.46 10.92 9.59
CA PRO A 680 10.12 11.28 9.12
C PRO A 680 10.15 11.89 7.71
N LEU A 681 11.15 12.70 7.37
CA LEU A 681 11.30 13.27 6.03
C LEU A 681 11.62 12.21 4.96
N GLN A 682 12.26 11.11 5.37
CA GLN A 682 12.55 9.96 4.50
C GLN A 682 11.27 9.33 3.92
N GLN A 683 10.14 9.42 4.63
CA GLN A 683 8.86 8.82 4.24
C GLN A 683 8.24 9.46 3.00
N PHE A 684 8.52 10.75 2.77
CA PHE A 684 7.90 11.55 1.71
C PHE A 684 8.71 11.57 0.40
N ALA A 685 10.03 11.41 0.47
CA ALA A 685 10.89 11.49 -0.72
C ALA A 685 11.66 10.19 -0.96
N TYR A 686 12.50 9.78 -0.01
CA TYR A 686 13.39 8.63 -0.18
C TYR A 686 12.63 7.33 -0.38
N ARG A 687 11.59 7.10 0.40
CA ARG A 687 10.77 5.89 0.32
C ARG A 687 10.03 5.79 -1.01
N GLN A 688 9.48 6.90 -1.49
CA GLN A 688 8.81 6.97 -2.80
C GLN A 688 9.78 6.65 -3.95
N LEU A 689 11.01 7.16 -3.86
CA LEU A 689 12.09 6.82 -4.79
C LEU A 689 12.35 5.30 -4.79
N MET A 690 12.42 4.67 -3.61
CA MET A 690 12.66 3.22 -3.49
C MET A 690 11.51 2.39 -4.08
N TYR A 691 10.25 2.81 -3.90
CA TYR A 691 9.11 2.12 -4.51
C TYR A 691 9.21 2.11 -6.03
N LEU A 692 9.47 3.26 -6.63
CA LEU A 692 9.56 3.37 -8.09
C LEU A 692 10.76 2.58 -8.64
N VAL A 693 11.91 2.61 -7.95
CA VAL A 693 13.07 1.78 -8.30
C VAL A 693 12.73 0.29 -8.23
N MET A 694 12.01 -0.14 -7.21
CA MET A 694 11.62 -1.55 -7.04
C MET A 694 10.65 -1.99 -8.14
N ILE A 695 9.64 -1.17 -8.45
CA ILE A 695 8.70 -1.42 -9.55
C ILE A 695 9.45 -1.52 -10.89
N GLN A 696 10.36 -0.57 -11.19
CA GLN A 696 11.17 -0.60 -12.40
C GLN A 696 12.06 -1.86 -12.47
N SER A 697 12.67 -2.25 -11.34
CA SER A 697 13.50 -3.45 -11.24
C SER A 697 12.69 -4.72 -11.51
N MET A 698 11.50 -4.82 -10.93
CA MET A 698 10.60 -5.95 -11.12
C MET A 698 10.13 -6.05 -12.57
N VAL A 699 9.69 -4.96 -13.19
CA VAL A 699 9.29 -4.96 -14.61
C VAL A 699 10.45 -5.42 -15.50
N THR A 700 11.67 -4.96 -15.21
CA THR A 700 12.87 -5.33 -15.97
C THR A 700 13.24 -6.82 -15.78
N ALA A 701 13.07 -7.34 -14.55
CA ALA A 701 13.25 -8.76 -14.24
C ALA A 701 12.24 -9.65 -14.97
N LEU A 702 10.96 -9.28 -14.98
CA LEU A 702 9.91 -10.05 -15.64
C LEU A 702 10.03 -10.01 -17.18
N THR A 703 10.51 -8.91 -17.75
CA THR A 703 10.69 -8.75 -19.20
C THR A 703 12.03 -9.28 -19.72
N GLY A 704 12.96 -9.64 -18.83
CA GLY A 704 14.28 -10.18 -19.21
C GLY A 704 15.24 -9.14 -19.79
N GLY A 705 15.04 -7.85 -19.50
CA GLY A 705 15.87 -6.77 -20.04
C GLY A 705 17.28 -6.80 -19.47
N ARG A 706 18.30 -6.72 -20.33
CA ARG A 706 19.71 -6.63 -19.89
C ARG A 706 20.11 -5.18 -19.65
N LEU A 707 20.53 -4.84 -18.43
CA LEU A 707 21.09 -3.53 -18.12
C LEU A 707 22.59 -3.48 -18.39
N GLY A 708 23.08 -2.37 -18.96
CA GLY A 708 24.51 -2.05 -18.97
C GLY A 708 24.98 -1.45 -17.64
N TRP A 709 26.29 -1.49 -17.38
CA TRP A 709 26.89 -0.83 -16.21
C TRP A 709 26.64 0.69 -16.23
N GLN A 710 26.23 1.25 -15.09
CA GLN A 710 25.92 2.68 -14.96
C GLN A 710 26.96 3.38 -14.08
N LYS A 711 27.72 4.31 -14.66
CA LYS A 711 28.79 5.05 -13.96
C LYS A 711 28.22 6.06 -12.96
N LEU A 712 28.83 6.10 -11.76
CA LEU A 712 28.60 7.14 -10.74
C LEU A 712 29.75 8.16 -10.81
N ARG A 713 29.44 9.44 -10.58
CA ARG A 713 30.45 10.51 -10.48
C ARG A 713 30.94 10.55 -9.03
N ARG A 714 32.24 10.32 -8.82
CA ARG A 714 32.90 10.32 -7.52
C ARG A 714 33.47 11.69 -7.18
N THR A 715 33.47 12.04 -5.90
CA THR A 715 34.10 13.26 -5.36
C THR A 715 35.31 12.96 -4.46
N GLY A 716 35.54 11.68 -4.12
CA GLY A 716 36.63 11.27 -3.23
C GLY A 716 36.30 11.47 -1.75
N LEU A 717 36.99 10.71 -0.89
CA LEU A 717 36.95 10.88 0.57
C LEU A 717 38.27 11.51 1.03
N THR A 718 38.22 12.65 1.70
CA THR A 718 39.39 13.26 2.33
C THR A 718 39.80 12.50 3.60
N PRO A 719 41.10 12.36 3.94
CA PRO A 719 41.57 11.60 5.10
C PRO A 719 41.20 12.18 6.49
N THR A 720 40.33 13.19 6.57
CA THR A 720 39.94 13.82 7.83
C THR A 720 38.54 13.38 8.24
N GLN A 721 38.45 12.27 8.98
CA GLN A 721 37.30 11.92 9.81
C GLN A 721 37.75 11.73 11.27
N PRO A 722 36.89 12.11 12.23
CA PRO A 722 37.28 12.45 13.58
C PRO A 722 37.85 11.24 14.32
N SER A 723 39.01 11.44 14.95
CA SER A 723 39.60 10.53 15.92
C SER A 723 38.53 10.01 16.87
N ALA A 724 38.40 8.69 16.97
CA ALA A 724 37.75 8.06 18.11
C ALA A 724 38.36 8.65 19.41
N PRO A 725 37.55 8.96 20.43
CA PRO A 725 38.07 9.57 21.64
C PRO A 725 39.14 8.66 22.24
N ALA A 726 40.29 9.25 22.55
CA ALA A 726 41.29 8.63 23.39
C ALA A 726 40.60 8.19 24.70
N ASN A 727 40.76 6.93 25.06
CA ASN A 727 40.36 6.44 26.38
C ASN A 727 41.03 7.32 27.44
N SER A 728 40.24 8.12 28.15
CA SER A 728 40.59 8.56 29.49
C SER A 728 40.26 7.43 30.45
N LEU A 729 41.24 7.10 31.30
CA LEU A 729 41.20 6.17 32.44
C LEU A 729 39.89 6.18 33.22
#